data_AF-A0A957QQR3-F1
#
_entry.id   AF-A0A957QQR3-F1
#
_cell.length_a   1.000
_cell.length_b   1.000
_cell.length_c   1.000
_cell.angle_alpha   90.00
_cell.angle_beta   90.00
_cell.angle_gamma   90.00
#
_symmetry.space_group_name_H-M   'P 1'
#
loop_
_entity.id
_entity.type
_entity.pdbx_description
1 polymer ?
#
loop_
_entity_poly.entity_id
_entity_poly.type
_entity_poly.pdbx_seq_one_letter_code
_entity_poly.pdbx_strand_id
1 'polypeptide(L)'
;DAQPQGRLLQLLLALFWFLGSSVLLLQTVSPRLNYFRTAPITNLLFWLALTALMLLPMWLLSQGKLRPAILVASFILLSLTLLPYVLVPFIPAGWLFLSLPAIALLAFLDDIRVGAAGALLLLLALLFSPNGSPSPGQLLPLLVVLPLLLLLGWHWQRTTSRAQRARLQRALRLPWNRPETADFHFSSEDAEILLNFSILLSIVDQGEIYRRALRAVADHIPGAHFLIGNFDLELNQFQEQAELMVQPGEQNRPVMLATTHNLEQTPYLQALQQAGEARLDSLLKKSPEDLYRADMRDAGYDFRLTLPLRANDTTLGLLAISRTESEGDFSAHELELAQALSRQIGAALSNAQLASDARARAAQLSTLTRLSRVLSEHNQLDQMLVDARQELLPLFAATGMAILFQNSGDETLDWAHIFEYGRDIDRHSRSPLPLNTGNAGYVATTGQPLLISTAADTDYSLLARFAAGTADGSWLGVPLIVANQIIGVLVLENADETGAFSPRDVELLLTIAGPLAISINNIRQLEQTQAALMAQSEQALLLRTATEVSATATSVLDVQELAQRVVNLIQERFDLYYAGLFLVDEGQQEAILQAGTEAEGTALQAEQYRLPLASSALVTQAITVGRVHLEPDVRQGTNWEFGAYLPNTRSMLAIPLRAQRGGTVGALTVHSTEVDAFSDQAISILQTLCDQLAVAIENARLFQQVQESLIRLNNLFLASRKIMAAERAQTVYETLVDYAGASGLVDMAHLLVADPKEPDFLMLPALWSRLDVQYDPTYRYARDPLPYSPRLLQKDVVFIE
;
A
#
# COMPACT_ATOMS: atom_id res chain seq x y z
N ASP A 1 -13.52 -35.74 52.09
CA ASP A 1 -12.16 -36.20 51.76
C ASP A 1 -11.83 -36.15 50.27
N ALA A 2 -11.57 -34.95 49.74
CA ALA A 2 -10.86 -34.79 48.47
C ALA A 2 -9.64 -33.90 48.75
N GLN A 3 -8.45 -34.41 48.38
CA GLN A 3 -7.14 -33.88 48.74
C GLN A 3 -6.94 -32.37 48.44
N PRO A 4 -6.05 -31.67 49.16
CA PRO A 4 -5.75 -30.24 48.97
C PRO A 4 -5.29 -29.87 47.55
N GLN A 5 -4.84 -30.84 46.75
CA GLN A 5 -4.39 -30.64 45.36
C GLN A 5 -5.55 -30.32 44.39
N GLY A 6 -6.77 -30.81 44.65
CA GLY A 6 -7.93 -30.52 43.81
C GLY A 6 -8.41 -29.07 43.94
N ARG A 7 -8.33 -28.50 45.14
CA ARG A 7 -8.66 -27.08 45.40
C ARG A 7 -7.64 -26.13 44.77
N LEU A 8 -6.36 -26.50 44.78
CA LEU A 8 -5.31 -25.70 44.13
C LEU A 8 -5.51 -25.65 42.61
N LEU A 9 -5.85 -26.77 41.98
CA LEU A 9 -6.13 -26.83 40.54
C LEU A 9 -7.37 -26.01 40.17
N GLN A 10 -8.43 -26.08 40.98
CA GLN A 10 -9.63 -25.26 40.78
C GLN A 10 -9.33 -23.76 40.96
N LEU A 11 -8.51 -23.39 41.94
CA LEU A 11 -8.08 -22.01 42.16
C LEU A 11 -7.22 -21.48 41.00
N LEU A 12 -6.29 -22.29 40.48
CA LEU A 12 -5.46 -21.92 39.34
C LEU A 12 -6.29 -21.78 38.06
N LEU A 13 -7.24 -22.69 37.81
CA LEU A 13 -8.16 -22.59 36.68
C LEU A 13 -9.07 -21.36 36.78
N ALA A 14 -9.58 -21.05 37.98
CA ALA A 14 -10.38 -19.84 38.21
C ALA A 14 -9.57 -18.55 38.02
N LEU A 15 -8.33 -18.51 38.51
CA LEU A 15 -7.43 -17.37 38.34
C LEU A 15 -7.06 -17.14 36.87
N PHE A 16 -6.81 -18.22 36.13
CA PHE A 16 -6.53 -18.16 34.69
C PHE A 16 -7.75 -17.72 33.87
N TRP A 17 -8.94 -18.20 34.23
CA TRP A 17 -10.18 -17.77 33.59
C TRP A 17 -10.45 -16.28 33.84
N PHE A 18 -10.18 -15.79 35.05
CA PHE A 18 -10.28 -14.38 35.40
C PHE A 18 -9.27 -13.51 34.62
N LEU A 19 -8.03 -13.96 34.47
CA LEU A 19 -7.00 -13.27 33.66
C LEU A 19 -7.37 -13.25 32.18
N GLY A 20 -7.82 -14.37 31.60
CA GLY A 20 -8.20 -14.45 30.19
C GLY A 20 -9.42 -13.58 29.85
N SER A 21 -10.43 -13.56 30.72
CA SER A 21 -11.60 -12.71 30.55
C SER A 21 -11.30 -11.22 30.75
N SER A 22 -10.37 -10.86 31.64
CA SER A 22 -9.91 -9.47 31.84
C SER A 22 -9.17 -8.92 30.62
N VAL A 23 -8.35 -9.75 29.94
CA VAL A 23 -7.67 -9.39 28.69
C VAL A 23 -8.67 -9.17 27.55
N LEU A 24 -9.71 -10.01 27.48
CA LEU A 24 -10.78 -9.89 26.48
C LEU A 24 -11.62 -8.62 26.70
N LEU A 25 -11.86 -8.24 27.95
CA LEU A 25 -12.54 -7.00 28.31
C LEU A 25 -11.69 -5.76 27.93
N LEU A 26 -10.37 -5.82 28.16
CA LEU A 26 -9.43 -4.76 27.77
C LEU A 26 -9.34 -4.58 26.24
N GLN A 27 -9.45 -5.66 25.46
CA GLN A 27 -9.46 -5.59 24.00
C GLN A 27 -10.79 -5.11 23.40
N THR A 28 -11.92 -5.39 24.06
CA THR A 28 -13.25 -5.03 23.56
C THR A 28 -13.70 -3.63 23.98
N VAL A 29 -13.23 -3.11 25.12
CA VAL A 29 -13.64 -1.80 25.66
C VAL A 29 -12.83 -0.61 25.07
N SER A 30 -11.75 -0.86 24.32
CA SER A 30 -10.91 0.22 23.77
C SER A 30 -10.79 0.23 22.23
N PRO A 31 -11.84 0.66 21.49
CA PRO A 31 -11.68 1.09 20.10
C PRO A 31 -10.98 2.46 19.97
N ARG A 32 -10.75 3.19 21.09
CA ARG A 32 -10.28 4.59 21.09
C ARG A 32 -8.83 4.82 21.51
N LEU A 33 -8.11 3.82 22.01
CA LEU A 33 -6.64 3.90 22.19
C LEU A 33 -5.96 3.13 21.07
N ASN A 34 -6.01 3.70 19.87
CA ASN A 34 -5.08 3.33 18.82
C ASN A 34 -3.70 3.88 19.20
N TYR A 35 -2.63 3.12 18.91
CA TYR A 35 -1.22 3.47 19.14
C TYR A 35 -0.76 3.49 20.60
N PHE A 36 -0.22 2.39 21.14
CA PHE A 36 1.04 2.36 21.92
C PHE A 36 1.40 0.91 22.36
N ARG A 37 2.45 0.34 21.74
CA ARG A 37 3.50 -0.52 22.31
C ARG A 37 3.20 -1.75 23.23
N THR A 38 1.98 -2.29 23.34
CA THR A 38 1.74 -3.49 24.19
C THR A 38 1.39 -4.79 23.45
N ALA A 39 1.09 -4.74 22.15
CA ALA A 39 0.69 -5.89 21.34
C ALA A 39 1.63 -7.13 21.40
N PRO A 40 2.99 -7.00 21.38
CA PRO A 40 3.85 -8.18 21.43
C PRO A 40 3.87 -8.83 22.82
N ILE A 41 3.71 -8.06 23.90
CA ILE A 41 3.77 -8.60 25.27
C ILE A 41 2.46 -9.32 25.62
N THR A 42 1.31 -8.78 25.23
CA THR A 42 0.02 -9.45 25.44
C THR A 42 -0.11 -10.72 24.62
N ASN A 43 0.39 -10.73 23.38
CA ASN A 43 0.43 -11.95 22.57
C ASN A 43 1.43 -12.97 23.13
N LEU A 44 2.60 -12.55 23.61
CA LEU A 44 3.59 -13.44 24.22
C LEU A 44 3.05 -14.08 25.51
N LEU A 45 2.39 -13.30 26.38
CA LEU A 45 1.76 -13.81 27.60
C LEU A 45 0.60 -14.77 27.29
N PHE A 46 -0.17 -14.49 26.24
CA PHE A 46 -1.23 -15.39 25.76
C PHE A 46 -0.66 -16.72 25.26
N TRP A 47 0.38 -16.69 24.43
CA TRP A 47 1.01 -17.91 23.93
C TRP A 47 1.69 -18.68 25.06
N LEU A 48 2.42 -18.04 25.97
CA LEU A 48 3.01 -18.69 27.15
C LEU A 48 1.97 -19.35 28.06
N ALA A 49 0.82 -18.69 28.28
CA ALA A 49 -0.30 -19.26 29.02
C ALA A 49 -0.86 -20.50 28.31
N LEU A 50 -0.98 -20.46 26.98
CA LEU A 50 -1.46 -21.59 26.17
C LEU A 50 -0.50 -22.78 26.20
N THR A 51 0.81 -22.53 26.09
CA THR A 51 1.82 -23.59 26.16
C THR A 51 1.88 -24.21 27.55
N ALA A 52 1.75 -23.41 28.61
CA ALA A 52 1.64 -23.91 29.98
C ALA A 52 0.38 -24.78 30.17
N LEU A 53 -0.74 -24.40 29.55
CA LEU A 53 -1.99 -25.16 29.59
C LEU A 53 -1.90 -26.52 28.87
N MET A 54 -1.05 -26.64 27.86
CA MET A 54 -0.78 -27.91 27.17
C MET A 54 0.22 -28.80 27.91
N LEU A 55 1.26 -28.21 28.51
CA LEU A 55 2.35 -28.96 29.12
C LEU A 55 2.02 -29.47 30.54
N LEU A 56 1.22 -28.73 31.31
CA LEU A 56 0.87 -29.09 32.69
C LEU A 56 0.05 -30.40 32.79
N PRO A 57 -0.98 -30.65 31.96
CA PRO A 57 -1.70 -31.91 31.97
C PRO A 57 -0.85 -33.09 31.51
N MET A 58 0.03 -32.90 30.52
CA MET A 58 0.97 -33.93 30.05
C MET A 58 1.98 -34.31 31.13
N TRP A 59 2.52 -33.33 31.85
CA TRP A 59 3.45 -33.55 32.97
C TRP A 59 2.76 -34.25 34.15
N LEU A 60 1.51 -33.89 34.48
CA LEU A 60 0.74 -34.58 35.51
C LEU A 60 0.35 -36.01 35.12
N LEU A 61 0.18 -36.29 33.83
CA LEU A 61 -0.04 -37.64 33.31
C LEU A 61 1.23 -38.48 33.34
N SER A 62 2.41 -37.89 33.06
CA SER A 62 3.70 -38.58 33.18
C SER A 62 4.05 -38.91 34.64
N GLN A 63 3.48 -38.19 35.60
CA GLN A 63 3.58 -38.49 37.04
C GLN A 63 2.53 -39.51 37.52
N GLY A 64 1.68 -40.06 36.63
CA GLY A 64 0.65 -41.04 36.96
C GLY A 64 -0.53 -40.49 37.77
N LYS A 65 -0.65 -39.16 37.90
CA LYS A 65 -1.63 -38.48 38.77
C LYS A 65 -2.93 -38.07 38.08
N LEU A 66 -3.03 -38.22 36.75
CA LEU A 66 -4.23 -37.87 35.98
C LEU A 66 -4.75 -39.05 35.16
N ARG A 67 -6.08 -39.23 35.12
CA ARG A 67 -6.73 -40.20 34.23
C ARG A 67 -6.75 -39.67 32.79
N PRO A 68 -6.50 -40.50 31.76
CA PRO A 68 -6.44 -40.08 30.35
C PRO A 68 -7.67 -39.31 29.86
N ALA A 69 -8.86 -39.61 30.40
CA ALA A 69 -10.11 -38.94 30.07
C ALA A 69 -10.09 -37.43 30.37
N ILE A 70 -9.36 -37.00 31.40
CA ILE A 70 -9.26 -35.59 31.80
C ILE A 70 -8.38 -34.81 30.79
N LEU A 71 -7.37 -35.47 30.19
CA LEU A 71 -6.53 -34.86 29.17
C LEU A 71 -7.30 -34.63 27.87
N VAL A 72 -8.15 -35.58 27.48
CA VAL A 72 -9.06 -35.46 26.33
C VAL A 72 -10.09 -34.35 26.56
N ALA A 73 -10.69 -34.28 27.75
CA ALA A 73 -11.63 -33.21 28.10
C ALA A 73 -10.95 -31.82 28.08
N SER A 74 -9.71 -31.73 28.55
CA SER A 74 -8.92 -30.48 28.53
C SER A 74 -8.60 -30.04 27.10
N PHE A 75 -8.28 -30.98 26.21
CA PHE A 75 -8.03 -30.70 24.79
C PHE A 75 -9.29 -30.23 24.04
N ILE A 76 -10.45 -30.83 24.35
CA ILE A 76 -11.73 -30.44 23.75
C ILE A 76 -12.12 -29.03 24.22
N LEU A 77 -11.98 -28.74 25.52
CA LEU A 77 -12.22 -27.41 26.06
C LEU A 77 -11.28 -26.36 25.45
N LEU A 78 -9.98 -26.68 25.31
CA LEU A 78 -8.99 -25.81 24.68
C LEU A 78 -9.35 -25.51 23.21
N SER A 79 -9.74 -26.54 22.46
CA SER A 79 -10.14 -26.43 21.06
C SER A 79 -11.39 -25.56 20.90
N LEU A 80 -12.36 -25.71 21.80
CA LEU A 80 -13.57 -24.89 21.83
C LEU A 80 -13.30 -23.43 22.24
N THR A 81 -12.31 -23.17 23.12
CA THR A 81 -11.90 -21.81 23.48
C THR A 81 -11.06 -21.10 22.41
N LEU A 82 -10.34 -21.86 21.57
CA LEU A 82 -9.54 -21.30 20.47
C LEU A 82 -10.34 -21.11 19.18
N LEU A 83 -11.45 -21.84 19.01
CA LEU A 83 -12.33 -21.76 17.84
C LEU A 83 -12.81 -20.33 17.50
N PRO A 84 -13.17 -19.47 18.47
CA PRO A 84 -13.52 -18.09 18.18
C PRO A 84 -12.34 -17.30 17.64
N TYR A 85 -11.13 -17.45 18.19
CA TYR A 85 -9.94 -16.70 17.74
C TYR A 85 -9.54 -17.01 16.29
N VAL A 86 -9.75 -18.25 15.82
CA VAL A 86 -9.48 -18.66 14.42
C VAL A 86 -10.57 -18.16 13.47
N LEU A 87 -11.82 -18.06 13.94
CA LEU A 87 -12.97 -17.69 13.13
C LEU A 87 -13.30 -16.18 13.18
N VAL A 88 -12.70 -15.41 14.08
CA VAL A 88 -12.90 -13.95 14.23
C VAL A 88 -12.65 -13.12 12.96
N PRO A 89 -11.77 -13.48 12.00
CA PRO A 89 -11.70 -12.74 10.75
C PRO A 89 -12.93 -12.93 9.84
N PHE A 90 -13.81 -13.90 10.14
CA PHE A 90 -14.83 -14.40 9.20
C PHE A 90 -16.27 -14.30 9.69
N ILE A 91 -16.54 -13.73 10.88
CA ILE A 91 -17.91 -13.68 11.44
C ILE A 91 -18.24 -12.26 11.93
N PRO A 92 -19.34 -11.63 11.46
CA PRO A 92 -19.79 -10.33 11.96
C PRO A 92 -20.20 -10.37 13.45
N ALA A 93 -19.97 -9.28 14.17
CA ALA A 93 -19.99 -9.18 15.64
C ALA A 93 -21.30 -9.58 16.36
N GLY A 94 -22.40 -9.86 15.64
CA GLY A 94 -23.71 -10.20 16.24
C GLY A 94 -23.86 -11.64 16.75
N TRP A 95 -22.98 -12.57 16.37
CA TRP A 95 -23.19 -14.01 16.64
C TRP A 95 -22.51 -14.54 17.91
N LEU A 96 -21.71 -13.71 18.60
CA LEU A 96 -20.94 -14.12 19.79
C LEU A 96 -21.80 -14.32 21.06
N PHE A 97 -23.07 -13.92 21.07
CA PHE A 97 -23.92 -13.99 22.27
C PHE A 97 -24.72 -15.29 22.44
N LEU A 98 -24.77 -16.17 21.44
CA LEU A 98 -25.59 -17.40 21.48
C LEU A 98 -24.84 -18.69 21.86
N SER A 99 -23.51 -18.66 21.97
CA SER A 99 -22.68 -19.86 22.25
C SER A 99 -22.48 -20.17 23.75
N LEU A 100 -22.87 -19.26 24.65
CA LEU A 100 -22.59 -19.35 26.09
C LEU A 100 -23.46 -20.36 26.88
N PRO A 101 -24.71 -20.71 26.53
CA PRO A 101 -25.49 -21.69 27.30
C PRO A 101 -25.21 -23.15 26.94
N ALA A 102 -24.67 -23.43 25.74
CA ALA A 102 -24.52 -24.80 25.23
C ALA A 102 -23.35 -25.58 25.86
N ILE A 103 -22.34 -24.87 26.34
CA ILE A 103 -21.08 -25.46 26.83
C ILE A 103 -21.23 -25.98 28.27
N ALA A 104 -22.15 -25.42 29.07
CA ALA A 104 -22.43 -25.89 30.44
C ALA A 104 -23.09 -27.27 30.49
N LEU A 105 -23.72 -27.73 29.40
CA LEU A 105 -24.49 -28.98 29.39
C LEU A 105 -23.63 -30.24 29.16
N LEU A 106 -22.39 -30.10 28.67
CA LEU A 106 -21.54 -31.22 28.26
C LEU A 106 -20.62 -31.76 29.37
N ALA A 107 -20.58 -31.12 30.55
CA ALA A 107 -19.70 -31.47 31.65
C ALA A 107 -20.18 -32.63 32.56
N PHE A 108 -21.21 -33.39 32.17
CA PHE A 108 -21.93 -34.28 33.12
C PHE A 108 -21.99 -35.78 32.80
N LEU A 109 -21.18 -36.34 31.87
CA LEU A 109 -21.34 -37.75 31.49
C LEU A 109 -20.03 -38.55 31.57
N ASP A 110 -19.93 -39.32 32.65
CA ASP A 110 -18.93 -40.35 32.93
C ASP A 110 -19.16 -41.64 32.11
N ASP A 111 -18.04 -42.32 31.86
CA ASP A 111 -17.83 -43.67 31.32
C ASP A 111 -18.03 -43.93 29.82
N ILE A 112 -16.89 -44.21 29.18
CA ILE A 112 -16.73 -44.57 27.78
C ILE A 112 -15.95 -45.88 27.71
N ARG A 113 -16.59 -46.95 27.24
CA ARG A 113 -15.90 -48.05 26.54
C ARG A 113 -16.78 -48.60 25.41
N VAL A 114 -16.13 -48.99 24.31
CA VAL A 114 -16.59 -49.77 23.14
C VAL A 114 -16.80 -49.01 21.79
N GLY A 115 -16.72 -47.68 21.73
CA GLY A 115 -16.86 -46.94 20.45
C GLY A 115 -15.68 -46.98 19.47
N ALA A 116 -14.51 -47.48 19.86
CA ALA A 116 -13.26 -47.33 19.11
C ALA A 116 -13.14 -48.23 17.85
N ALA A 117 -13.88 -49.33 17.76
CA ALA A 117 -13.73 -50.30 16.68
C ALA A 117 -14.39 -49.89 15.35
N GLY A 118 -15.51 -49.14 15.41
CA GLY A 118 -16.24 -48.70 14.21
C GLY A 118 -15.58 -47.51 13.50
N ALA A 119 -14.96 -46.61 14.26
CA ALA A 119 -14.25 -45.45 13.70
C ALA A 119 -12.95 -45.86 13.00
N LEU A 120 -12.27 -46.91 13.49
CA LEU A 120 -11.03 -47.43 12.88
C LEU A 120 -11.28 -48.07 11.50
N LEU A 121 -12.41 -48.75 11.33
CA LEU A 121 -12.79 -49.40 10.07
C LEU A 121 -13.16 -48.38 8.97
N LEU A 122 -13.77 -47.25 9.35
CA LEU A 122 -14.10 -46.17 8.43
C LEU A 122 -12.86 -45.36 8.00
N LEU A 123 -11.89 -45.21 8.91
CA LEU A 123 -10.60 -44.57 8.64
C LEU A 123 -9.73 -45.43 7.70
N LEU A 124 -9.75 -46.76 7.87
CA LEU A 124 -9.09 -47.70 6.98
C LEU A 124 -9.76 -47.77 5.59
N ALA A 125 -11.07 -47.61 5.49
CA ALA A 125 -11.77 -47.57 4.19
C ALA A 125 -11.46 -46.30 3.38
N LEU A 126 -11.21 -45.17 4.04
CA LEU A 126 -10.93 -43.88 3.41
C LEU A 126 -9.46 -43.67 3.04
N LEU A 127 -8.53 -44.32 3.75
CA LEU A 127 -7.08 -44.29 3.43
C LEU A 127 -6.70 -45.17 2.23
N PHE A 128 -7.60 -46.04 1.74
CA PHE A 128 -7.35 -46.98 0.64
C PHE A 128 -8.25 -46.75 -0.59
N SER A 129 -8.71 -45.52 -0.84
CA SER A 129 -9.38 -45.18 -2.11
C SER A 129 -8.36 -45.07 -3.26
N PRO A 130 -8.60 -45.64 -4.46
CA PRO A 130 -7.54 -45.91 -5.44
C PRO A 130 -6.97 -44.70 -6.20
N ASN A 131 -7.52 -43.49 -6.03
CA ASN A 131 -7.13 -42.32 -6.84
C ASN A 131 -6.87 -41.07 -5.98
N GLY A 132 -5.58 -40.78 -5.73
CA GLY A 132 -5.06 -39.46 -5.36
C GLY A 132 -5.12 -39.08 -3.87
N SER A 133 -3.98 -38.63 -3.33
CA SER A 133 -3.85 -38.11 -1.96
C SER A 133 -4.65 -36.80 -1.79
N PRO A 134 -5.47 -36.66 -0.72
CA PRO A 134 -6.28 -35.46 -0.50
C PRO A 134 -5.42 -34.27 -0.06
N SER A 135 -5.77 -33.07 -0.52
CA SER A 135 -5.09 -31.83 -0.12
C SER A 135 -5.42 -31.44 1.33
N PRO A 136 -4.54 -30.71 2.05
CA PRO A 136 -4.73 -30.37 3.48
C PRO A 136 -6.04 -29.62 3.78
N GLY A 137 -6.55 -28.84 2.81
CA GLY A 137 -7.80 -28.09 2.95
C GLY A 137 -9.07 -28.96 2.90
N GLN A 138 -9.02 -30.14 2.29
CA GLN A 138 -10.16 -31.07 2.21
C GLN A 138 -10.32 -31.93 3.47
N LEU A 139 -9.27 -32.06 4.29
CA LEU A 139 -9.28 -32.83 5.54
C LEU A 139 -9.84 -32.05 6.73
N LEU A 140 -9.79 -30.72 6.69
CA LEU A 140 -10.22 -29.85 7.78
C LEU A 140 -11.74 -29.95 8.10
N PRO A 141 -12.64 -29.97 7.10
CA PRO A 141 -14.08 -30.13 7.35
C PRO A 141 -14.40 -31.52 7.92
N LEU A 142 -13.69 -32.56 7.46
CA LEU A 142 -13.85 -33.94 7.93
C LEU A 142 -13.45 -34.10 9.40
N LEU A 143 -12.42 -33.39 9.87
CA LEU A 143 -12.00 -33.40 11.28
C LEU A 143 -13.00 -32.74 12.23
N VAL A 144 -13.84 -31.82 11.74
CA VAL A 144 -14.81 -31.07 12.56
C VAL A 144 -16.22 -31.67 12.47
N VAL A 145 -16.60 -32.18 11.30
CA VAL A 145 -17.96 -32.71 11.05
C VAL A 145 -18.14 -34.12 11.63
N LEU A 146 -17.11 -34.96 11.61
CA LEU A 146 -17.19 -36.34 12.09
C LEU A 146 -17.46 -36.44 13.61
N PRO A 147 -16.76 -35.67 14.48
CA PRO A 147 -17.04 -35.68 15.92
C PRO A 147 -18.44 -35.15 16.23
N LEU A 148 -18.92 -34.15 15.46
CA LEU A 148 -20.23 -33.54 15.63
C LEU A 148 -21.36 -34.51 15.25
N LEU A 149 -21.22 -35.25 14.14
CA LEU A 149 -22.16 -36.29 13.73
C LEU A 149 -22.19 -37.48 14.71
N LEU A 150 -21.03 -37.85 15.26
CA LEU A 150 -20.95 -38.90 16.28
C LEU A 150 -21.59 -38.45 17.60
N LEU A 151 -21.40 -37.20 18.02
CA LEU A 151 -22.05 -36.60 19.18
C LEU A 151 -23.57 -36.47 19.00
N LEU A 152 -24.03 -36.07 17.81
CA LEU A 152 -25.45 -35.95 17.48
C LEU A 152 -26.14 -37.32 17.41
N GLY A 153 -25.50 -38.33 16.80
CA GLY A 153 -26.01 -39.70 16.77
C GLY A 153 -26.06 -40.33 18.17
N TRP A 154 -25.04 -40.05 19.00
CA TRP A 154 -24.96 -40.50 20.39
C TRP A 154 -26.02 -39.85 21.29
N HIS A 155 -26.26 -38.55 21.14
CA HIS A 155 -27.30 -37.83 21.87
C HIS A 155 -28.71 -38.29 21.44
N TRP A 156 -28.93 -38.54 20.15
CA TRP A 156 -30.21 -38.98 19.59
C TRP A 156 -30.64 -40.37 20.10
N GLN A 157 -29.72 -41.33 20.20
CA GLN A 157 -30.03 -42.67 20.74
C GLN A 157 -30.36 -42.66 22.24
N ARG A 158 -29.85 -41.68 22.99
CA ARG A 158 -29.99 -41.57 24.45
C ARG A 158 -31.27 -40.86 24.89
N THR A 159 -31.81 -39.98 24.06
CA THR A 159 -32.95 -39.10 24.40
C THR A 159 -34.31 -39.59 23.90
N THR A 160 -34.35 -40.56 22.99
CA THR A 160 -35.62 -41.06 22.40
C THR A 160 -35.98 -42.47 22.90
N SER A 161 -37.18 -42.61 23.48
CA SER A 161 -37.75 -43.90 23.89
C SER A 161 -37.94 -44.84 22.68
N ARG A 162 -37.98 -46.17 22.87
CA ARG A 162 -38.22 -47.14 21.79
C ARG A 162 -39.52 -46.85 21.00
N ALA A 163 -40.55 -46.31 21.67
CA ALA A 163 -41.80 -45.90 21.03
C ALA A 163 -41.65 -44.62 20.17
N GLN A 164 -40.81 -43.66 20.59
CA GLN A 164 -40.48 -42.47 19.79
C GLN A 164 -39.54 -42.81 18.64
N ARG A 165 -38.59 -43.75 18.80
CA ARG A 165 -37.76 -44.26 17.70
C ARG A 165 -38.55 -45.03 16.66
N ALA A 166 -39.58 -45.78 17.05
CA ALA A 166 -40.50 -46.42 16.10
C ALA A 166 -41.41 -45.39 15.38
N ARG A 167 -41.83 -44.32 16.07
CA ARG A 167 -42.56 -43.19 15.46
C ARG A 167 -41.67 -42.38 14.51
N LEU A 168 -40.40 -42.17 14.84
CA LEU A 168 -39.43 -41.46 14.01
C LEU A 168 -38.82 -42.32 12.90
N GLN A 169 -38.68 -43.64 13.04
CA GLN A 169 -38.38 -44.52 11.90
C GLN A 169 -39.54 -44.61 10.92
N ARG A 170 -40.78 -44.36 11.38
CA ARG A 170 -41.93 -44.08 10.51
C ARG A 170 -41.94 -42.65 9.95
N ALA A 171 -41.34 -41.66 10.63
CA ALA A 171 -41.28 -40.26 10.18
C ALA A 171 -40.01 -39.88 9.36
N LEU A 172 -38.92 -40.64 9.49
CA LEU A 172 -37.66 -40.53 8.74
C LEU A 172 -37.66 -41.37 7.47
N ARG A 173 -38.75 -42.13 7.21
CA ARG A 173 -39.29 -42.18 5.85
C ARG A 173 -39.82 -40.78 5.57
N LEU A 174 -38.92 -39.87 5.19
CA LEU A 174 -39.25 -38.46 4.99
C LEU A 174 -40.48 -38.36 4.09
N PRO A 175 -41.59 -37.77 4.58
CA PRO A 175 -42.59 -37.20 3.70
C PRO A 175 -41.92 -35.97 3.09
N TRP A 176 -41.83 -35.93 1.77
CA TRP A 176 -41.68 -34.64 1.10
C TRP A 176 -42.75 -33.72 1.69
N ASN A 177 -42.35 -32.51 2.09
CA ASN A 177 -43.29 -31.40 2.19
C ASN A 177 -44.15 -31.49 0.94
N ARG A 178 -45.45 -31.80 1.09
CA ARG A 178 -46.40 -31.59 0.02
C ARG A 178 -46.48 -30.06 -0.12
N PRO A 179 -45.93 -29.41 -1.17
CA PRO A 179 -46.78 -28.41 -1.80
C PRO A 179 -48.04 -29.18 -2.20
N GLU A 180 -49.20 -28.57 -2.04
CA GLU A 180 -50.51 -29.15 -2.39
C GLU A 180 -50.40 -29.97 -3.69
N THR A 181 -50.22 -31.27 -3.57
CA THR A 181 -50.03 -32.19 -4.70
C THR A 181 -50.99 -33.33 -4.44
N ALA A 182 -51.83 -33.54 -5.46
CA ALA A 182 -52.78 -34.63 -5.58
C ALA A 182 -52.13 -35.97 -5.17
N ASP A 183 -52.93 -36.90 -4.65
CA ASP A 183 -52.47 -38.22 -4.23
C ASP A 183 -51.99 -39.04 -5.45
N PHE A 184 -50.71 -38.88 -5.83
CA PHE A 184 -50.05 -39.68 -6.87
C PHE A 184 -49.63 -41.05 -6.29
N HIS A 185 -50.11 -42.15 -6.86
CA HIS A 185 -49.80 -43.52 -6.43
C HIS A 185 -48.72 -44.15 -7.32
N PHE A 186 -47.45 -43.79 -7.11
CA PHE A 186 -46.33 -44.35 -7.88
C PHE A 186 -45.98 -45.80 -7.48
N SER A 187 -45.71 -46.64 -8.48
CA SER A 187 -45.14 -47.99 -8.30
C SER A 187 -43.64 -47.93 -8.00
N SER A 188 -43.02 -49.06 -7.61
CA SER A 188 -41.56 -49.14 -7.44
C SER A 188 -40.79 -48.92 -8.74
N GLU A 189 -41.42 -49.22 -9.89
CA GLU A 189 -40.85 -49.05 -11.22
C GLU A 189 -40.82 -47.57 -11.61
N ASP A 190 -41.89 -46.81 -11.32
CA ASP A 190 -41.91 -45.35 -11.57
C ASP A 190 -40.88 -44.58 -10.73
N ALA A 191 -40.62 -45.05 -9.50
CA ALA A 191 -39.59 -44.46 -8.65
C ALA A 191 -38.18 -44.70 -9.21
N GLU A 192 -37.93 -45.84 -9.85
CA GLU A 192 -36.66 -46.15 -10.51
C GLU A 192 -36.47 -45.30 -11.78
N ILE A 193 -37.54 -45.11 -12.56
CA ILE A 193 -37.55 -44.23 -13.74
C ILE A 193 -37.20 -42.78 -13.35
N LEU A 194 -37.85 -42.25 -12.31
CA LEU A 194 -37.60 -40.89 -11.81
C LEU A 194 -36.20 -40.73 -11.19
N LEU A 195 -35.64 -41.79 -10.61
CA LEU A 195 -34.26 -41.78 -10.09
C LEU A 195 -33.25 -41.80 -11.23
N ASN A 196 -33.48 -42.59 -12.27
CA ASN A 196 -32.61 -42.62 -13.46
C ASN A 196 -32.66 -41.29 -14.23
N PHE A 197 -33.81 -40.60 -14.22
CA PHE A 197 -33.93 -39.25 -14.78
C PHE A 197 -33.14 -38.17 -14.02
N SER A 198 -32.78 -38.40 -12.74
CA SER A 198 -32.02 -37.41 -11.96
C SER A 198 -30.62 -37.17 -12.52
N ILE A 199 -30.11 -38.05 -13.39
CA ILE A 199 -28.85 -37.86 -14.12
C ILE A 199 -28.90 -36.58 -14.96
N LEU A 200 -30.06 -36.17 -15.48
CA LEU A 200 -30.21 -34.92 -16.24
C LEU A 200 -29.78 -33.69 -15.43
N LEU A 201 -29.93 -33.70 -14.09
CA LEU A 201 -29.54 -32.59 -13.21
C LEU A 201 -28.02 -32.35 -13.18
N SER A 202 -27.22 -33.31 -13.62
CA SER A 202 -25.75 -33.20 -13.69
C SER A 202 -25.23 -32.65 -15.01
N ILE A 203 -26.11 -32.52 -16.02
CA ILE A 203 -25.75 -32.09 -17.36
C ILE A 203 -25.84 -30.55 -17.40
N VAL A 204 -24.83 -29.91 -17.99
CA VAL A 204 -24.81 -28.44 -18.13
C VAL A 204 -25.13 -28.00 -19.56
N ASP A 205 -24.95 -28.88 -20.54
CA ASP A 205 -25.34 -28.62 -21.94
C ASP A 205 -26.85 -28.81 -22.11
N GLN A 206 -27.58 -27.73 -22.36
CA GLN A 206 -29.03 -27.76 -22.56
C GLN A 206 -29.44 -28.61 -23.77
N GLY A 207 -28.66 -28.61 -24.85
CA GLY A 207 -28.92 -29.44 -26.04
C GLY A 207 -28.80 -30.94 -25.77
N GLU A 208 -27.92 -31.33 -24.86
CA GLU A 208 -27.84 -32.71 -24.36
C GLU A 208 -29.02 -33.05 -23.43
N ILE A 209 -29.46 -32.11 -22.60
CA ILE A 209 -30.67 -32.28 -21.76
C ILE A 209 -31.89 -32.53 -22.63
N TYR A 210 -32.14 -31.71 -23.66
CA TYR A 210 -33.29 -31.89 -24.55
C TYR A 210 -33.31 -33.27 -25.23
N ARG A 211 -32.17 -33.71 -25.78
CA ARG A 211 -32.07 -35.01 -26.45
C ARG A 211 -32.30 -36.18 -25.50
N ARG A 212 -31.66 -36.16 -24.32
CA ARG A 212 -31.82 -37.24 -23.34
C ARG A 212 -33.21 -37.25 -22.72
N ALA A 213 -33.79 -36.08 -22.47
CA ALA A 213 -35.15 -35.94 -21.97
C ALA A 213 -36.15 -36.56 -22.95
N LEU A 214 -36.10 -36.20 -24.23
CA LEU A 214 -37.03 -36.75 -25.23
C LEU A 214 -36.93 -38.26 -25.37
N ARG A 215 -35.72 -38.80 -25.48
CA ARG A 215 -35.51 -40.25 -25.56
C ARG A 215 -36.06 -40.96 -24.33
N ALA A 216 -35.69 -40.45 -23.14
CA ALA A 216 -36.07 -41.10 -21.91
C ALA A 216 -37.57 -40.96 -21.59
N VAL A 217 -38.24 -39.89 -22.05
CA VAL A 217 -39.71 -39.79 -22.02
C VAL A 217 -40.33 -40.84 -22.96
N ALA A 218 -39.83 -40.95 -24.20
CA ALA A 218 -40.36 -41.89 -25.19
C ALA A 218 -40.16 -43.38 -24.83
N ASP A 219 -39.12 -43.69 -24.05
CA ASP A 219 -38.88 -45.06 -23.57
C ASP A 219 -39.92 -45.53 -22.52
N HIS A 220 -40.60 -44.59 -21.83
CA HIS A 220 -41.50 -44.90 -20.71
C HIS A 220 -42.96 -44.46 -20.93
N ILE A 221 -43.20 -43.53 -21.85
CA ILE A 221 -44.55 -43.07 -22.21
C ILE A 221 -44.75 -43.34 -23.71
N PRO A 222 -45.69 -44.21 -24.09
CA PRO A 222 -46.02 -44.46 -25.49
C PRO A 222 -46.42 -43.17 -26.22
N GLY A 223 -45.97 -43.00 -27.45
CA GLY A 223 -46.33 -41.88 -28.31
C GLY A 223 -45.68 -41.98 -29.68
N ALA A 224 -46.38 -41.47 -30.69
CA ALA A 224 -45.88 -41.43 -32.07
C ALA A 224 -44.93 -40.24 -32.31
N HIS A 225 -45.08 -39.14 -31.54
CA HIS A 225 -44.25 -37.94 -31.68
C HIS A 225 -44.03 -37.20 -30.36
N PHE A 226 -42.80 -36.77 -30.12
CA PHE A 226 -42.39 -36.01 -28.94
C PHE A 226 -41.70 -34.72 -29.37
N LEU A 227 -42.03 -33.60 -28.74
CA LEU A 227 -41.44 -32.30 -29.02
C LEU A 227 -41.06 -31.62 -27.71
N ILE A 228 -39.88 -31.02 -27.65
CA ILE A 228 -39.45 -30.19 -26.51
C ILE A 228 -38.97 -28.83 -27.01
N GLY A 229 -39.33 -27.78 -26.29
CA GLY A 229 -38.89 -26.42 -26.62
C GLY A 229 -38.89 -25.50 -25.42
N ASN A 230 -38.33 -24.31 -25.58
CA ASN A 230 -38.20 -23.28 -24.55
C ASN A 230 -38.88 -21.98 -24.94
N PHE A 231 -39.27 -21.21 -23.93
CA PHE A 231 -39.74 -19.84 -24.12
C PHE A 231 -38.57 -18.87 -23.99
N ASP A 232 -38.46 -17.96 -24.96
CA ASP A 232 -37.65 -16.75 -24.87
C ASP A 232 -38.59 -15.57 -24.61
N LEU A 233 -38.65 -15.15 -23.34
CA LEU A 233 -39.55 -14.09 -22.90
C LEU A 233 -39.05 -12.70 -23.28
N GLU A 234 -37.75 -12.53 -23.54
CA GLU A 234 -37.19 -11.25 -23.98
C GLU A 234 -37.57 -10.99 -25.45
N LEU A 235 -37.54 -12.04 -26.27
CA LEU A 235 -37.91 -11.97 -27.68
C LEU A 235 -39.39 -12.29 -27.96
N ASN A 236 -40.16 -12.60 -26.92
CA ASN A 236 -41.57 -12.98 -26.97
C ASN A 236 -41.83 -14.15 -27.96
N GLN A 237 -40.99 -15.18 -27.90
CA GLN A 237 -40.98 -16.32 -28.82
C GLN A 237 -40.93 -17.66 -28.10
N PHE A 238 -41.45 -18.70 -28.75
CA PHE A 238 -41.23 -20.10 -28.38
C PHE A 238 -40.31 -20.75 -29.41
N GLN A 239 -39.24 -21.39 -28.98
CA GLN A 239 -38.33 -22.10 -29.87
C GLN A 239 -38.42 -23.61 -29.65
N GLU A 240 -38.67 -24.34 -30.73
CA GLU A 240 -38.57 -25.80 -30.75
C GLU A 240 -37.11 -26.21 -30.73
N GLN A 241 -36.72 -26.96 -29.70
CA GLN A 241 -35.32 -27.32 -29.44
C GLN A 241 -34.99 -28.71 -29.95
N ALA A 242 -35.92 -29.67 -29.79
CA ALA A 242 -35.76 -30.99 -30.35
C ALA A 242 -37.11 -31.68 -30.57
N GLU A 243 -37.13 -32.61 -31.53
CA GLU A 243 -38.25 -33.51 -31.78
C GLU A 243 -37.78 -34.97 -31.86
N LEU A 244 -38.70 -35.90 -31.64
CA LEU A 244 -38.49 -37.34 -31.80
C LEU A 244 -39.76 -37.96 -32.38
N MET A 245 -39.65 -38.49 -33.60
CA MET A 245 -40.69 -39.33 -34.20
C MET A 245 -40.39 -40.80 -33.91
N VAL A 246 -41.39 -41.55 -33.46
CA VAL A 246 -41.25 -42.98 -33.13
C VAL A 246 -41.81 -43.82 -34.27
N GLN A 247 -40.93 -44.48 -35.02
CA GLN A 247 -41.31 -45.39 -36.10
C GLN A 247 -41.04 -46.86 -35.70
N PRO A 248 -41.98 -47.80 -35.95
CA PRO A 248 -41.77 -49.21 -35.65
C PRO A 248 -40.64 -49.82 -36.48
N GLY A 249 -39.63 -50.40 -35.82
CA GLY A 249 -38.53 -51.12 -36.48
C GLY A 249 -37.34 -50.25 -36.92
N GLU A 250 -37.39 -48.93 -36.68
CA GLU A 250 -36.29 -48.00 -36.96
C GLU A 250 -35.56 -47.53 -35.68
N GLN A 251 -34.32 -47.04 -35.84
CA GLN A 251 -33.61 -46.40 -34.72
C GLN A 251 -34.12 -44.97 -34.49
N ASN A 252 -35.05 -44.82 -33.56
CA ASN A 252 -35.59 -43.51 -33.19
C ASN A 252 -34.50 -42.66 -32.47
N ARG A 253 -34.17 -41.50 -33.05
CA ARG A 253 -33.18 -40.55 -32.50
C ARG A 253 -33.75 -39.13 -32.49
N PRO A 254 -33.61 -38.38 -31.39
CA PRO A 254 -34.07 -37.00 -31.36
C PRO A 254 -33.29 -36.13 -32.36
N VAL A 255 -34.01 -35.29 -33.09
CA VAL A 255 -33.48 -34.30 -34.04
C VAL A 255 -33.53 -32.93 -33.38
N MET A 256 -32.43 -32.18 -33.43
CA MET A 256 -32.41 -30.81 -32.91
C MET A 256 -33.09 -29.87 -33.90
N LEU A 257 -33.97 -29.02 -33.39
CA LEU A 257 -34.71 -28.02 -34.14
C LEU A 257 -34.26 -26.61 -33.73
N ALA A 258 -34.62 -25.63 -34.55
CA ALA A 258 -34.45 -24.21 -34.22
C ALA A 258 -35.65 -23.36 -34.70
N THR A 259 -36.78 -24.01 -34.98
CA THR A 259 -38.01 -23.35 -35.44
C THR A 259 -38.53 -22.44 -34.34
N THR A 260 -38.77 -21.17 -34.65
CA THR A 260 -39.31 -20.19 -33.72
C THR A 260 -40.75 -19.83 -34.05
N HIS A 261 -41.57 -19.68 -33.01
CA HIS A 261 -42.96 -19.29 -33.07
C HIS A 261 -43.15 -17.99 -32.28
N ASN A 262 -43.73 -16.97 -32.89
CA ASN A 262 -44.06 -15.73 -32.20
C ASN A 262 -45.26 -15.96 -31.26
N LEU A 263 -45.13 -15.61 -29.98
CA LEU A 263 -46.16 -15.86 -28.97
C LEU A 263 -47.42 -15.02 -29.18
N GLU A 264 -47.32 -13.82 -29.76
CA GLU A 264 -48.49 -12.98 -30.10
C GLU A 264 -49.33 -13.59 -31.22
N GLN A 265 -48.69 -14.37 -32.10
CA GLN A 265 -49.34 -15.03 -33.23
C GLN A 265 -49.76 -16.47 -32.90
N THR A 266 -49.46 -16.96 -31.69
CA THR A 266 -49.78 -18.32 -31.23
C THR A 266 -50.47 -18.29 -29.86
N PRO A 267 -51.76 -17.88 -29.77
CA PRO A 267 -52.50 -17.74 -28.51
C PRO A 267 -52.51 -19.01 -27.65
N TYR A 268 -52.46 -20.19 -28.29
CA TYR A 268 -52.33 -21.48 -27.62
C TYR A 268 -51.03 -21.59 -26.79
N LEU A 269 -49.87 -21.25 -27.36
CA LEU A 269 -48.58 -21.32 -26.68
C LEU A 269 -48.48 -20.26 -25.59
N GLN A 270 -49.04 -19.07 -25.84
CA GLN A 270 -49.13 -17.99 -24.86
C GLN A 270 -49.98 -18.39 -23.64
N ALA A 271 -51.14 -19.02 -23.86
CA ALA A 271 -51.99 -19.49 -22.77
C ALA A 271 -51.30 -20.57 -21.92
N LEU A 272 -50.52 -21.47 -22.55
CA LEU A 272 -49.76 -22.50 -21.84
C LEU A 272 -48.59 -21.91 -21.05
N GLN A 273 -47.91 -20.90 -21.58
CA GLN A 273 -46.85 -20.16 -20.88
C GLN A 273 -47.38 -19.51 -19.59
N GLN A 274 -48.57 -18.91 -19.65
CA GLN A 274 -49.21 -18.20 -18.54
C GLN A 274 -49.89 -19.12 -17.52
N ALA A 275 -50.60 -20.15 -17.97
CA ALA A 275 -51.32 -21.06 -17.08
C ALA A 275 -50.35 -21.97 -16.31
N GLY A 276 -49.28 -22.44 -16.96
CA GLY A 276 -48.31 -23.34 -16.34
C GLY A 276 -48.93 -24.66 -15.87
N GLU A 277 -50.01 -25.10 -16.50
CA GLU A 277 -50.71 -26.36 -16.22
C GLU A 277 -50.61 -27.33 -17.41
N ALA A 278 -50.65 -28.63 -17.11
CA ALA A 278 -50.69 -29.67 -18.13
C ALA A 278 -52.01 -29.65 -18.89
N ARG A 279 -51.96 -29.79 -20.22
CA ARG A 279 -53.14 -29.79 -21.08
C ARG A 279 -53.23 -31.06 -21.91
N LEU A 280 -54.34 -31.76 -21.77
CA LEU A 280 -54.70 -32.90 -22.62
C LEU A 280 -55.69 -32.42 -23.67
N ASP A 281 -55.30 -32.51 -24.93
CA ASP A 281 -56.11 -32.11 -26.07
C ASP A 281 -56.49 -33.33 -26.92
N SER A 282 -57.79 -33.48 -27.19
CA SER A 282 -58.30 -34.36 -28.24
C SER A 282 -58.33 -33.60 -29.57
N LEU A 283 -57.49 -34.00 -30.52
CA LEU A 283 -57.37 -33.39 -31.85
C LEU A 283 -58.48 -33.85 -32.82
N LEU A 284 -59.38 -34.72 -32.34
CA LEU A 284 -60.50 -35.28 -33.10
C LEU A 284 -61.64 -34.28 -33.36
N LYS A 285 -61.75 -33.18 -32.59
CA LYS A 285 -62.79 -32.14 -32.76
C LYS A 285 -62.22 -30.89 -33.43
N LYS A 286 -62.87 -30.41 -34.51
CA LYS A 286 -62.51 -29.14 -35.17
C LYS A 286 -62.71 -27.96 -34.21
N SER A 287 -61.62 -27.29 -33.84
CA SER A 287 -61.65 -25.96 -33.22
C SER A 287 -61.15 -24.93 -34.24
N PRO A 288 -61.85 -23.80 -34.49
CA PRO A 288 -61.51 -22.88 -35.58
C PRO A 288 -60.31 -21.96 -35.34
N GLU A 289 -59.74 -21.90 -34.14
CA GLU A 289 -58.89 -20.76 -33.72
C GLU A 289 -57.38 -21.04 -33.59
N ASP A 290 -56.89 -22.26 -33.82
CA ASP A 290 -55.46 -22.58 -33.63
C ASP A 290 -54.81 -23.22 -34.89
N LEU A 291 -54.04 -22.43 -35.65
CA LEU A 291 -53.25 -22.91 -36.80
C LEU A 291 -52.33 -24.09 -36.39
N TYR A 292 -51.73 -24.00 -35.21
CA TYR A 292 -50.81 -25.00 -34.65
C TYR A 292 -51.46 -26.36 -34.36
N ARG A 293 -52.79 -26.40 -34.11
CA ARG A 293 -53.53 -27.67 -33.95
C ARG A 293 -53.93 -28.29 -35.28
N ALA A 294 -54.08 -27.49 -36.34
CA ALA A 294 -54.42 -27.97 -37.67
C ALA A 294 -53.27 -28.77 -38.29
N ASP A 295 -52.04 -28.24 -38.21
CA ASP A 295 -50.84 -28.89 -38.76
C ASP A 295 -50.58 -30.28 -38.15
N MET A 296 -50.83 -30.44 -36.85
CA MET A 296 -50.63 -31.71 -36.13
C MET A 296 -51.68 -32.75 -36.47
N ARG A 297 -52.91 -32.32 -36.77
CA ARG A 297 -53.97 -33.20 -37.23
C ARG A 297 -53.72 -33.63 -38.68
N ASP A 298 -53.26 -32.71 -39.51
CA ASP A 298 -52.87 -33.02 -40.90
C ASP A 298 -51.64 -33.96 -40.94
N ALA A 299 -50.80 -33.94 -39.90
CA ALA A 299 -49.73 -34.90 -39.66
C ALA A 299 -50.19 -36.28 -39.11
N GLY A 300 -51.49 -36.47 -38.84
CA GLY A 300 -52.09 -37.75 -38.48
C GLY A 300 -52.10 -38.08 -36.98
N TYR A 301 -52.00 -37.09 -36.08
CA TYR A 301 -52.11 -37.29 -34.63
C TYR A 301 -53.52 -36.95 -34.09
N ASP A 302 -54.02 -37.77 -33.16
CA ASP A 302 -55.40 -37.73 -32.64
C ASP A 302 -55.49 -37.27 -31.18
N PHE A 303 -54.43 -37.48 -30.38
CA PHE A 303 -54.34 -37.04 -28.99
C PHE A 303 -53.01 -36.34 -28.73
N ARG A 304 -53.01 -35.25 -27.96
CA ARG A 304 -51.78 -34.54 -27.57
C ARG A 304 -51.80 -34.16 -26.10
N LEU A 305 -50.76 -34.56 -25.38
CA LEU A 305 -50.48 -34.13 -24.02
C LEU A 305 -49.37 -33.07 -24.07
N THR A 306 -49.67 -31.85 -23.63
CA THR A 306 -48.68 -30.75 -23.52
C THR A 306 -48.42 -30.43 -22.06
N LEU A 307 -47.15 -30.49 -21.66
CA LEU A 307 -46.69 -30.39 -20.29
C LEU A 307 -45.73 -29.20 -20.16
N PRO A 308 -45.94 -28.29 -19.20
CA PRO A 308 -45.04 -27.17 -18.99
C PRO A 308 -43.75 -27.64 -18.29
N LEU A 309 -42.60 -27.19 -18.80
CA LEU A 309 -41.31 -27.39 -18.17
C LEU A 309 -41.09 -26.26 -17.16
N ARG A 310 -41.50 -26.49 -15.92
CA ARG A 310 -41.45 -25.47 -14.86
C ARG A 310 -40.23 -25.62 -13.98
N ALA A 311 -39.65 -24.47 -13.62
CA ALA A 311 -38.70 -24.34 -12.53
C ALA A 311 -39.24 -23.27 -11.58
N ASN A 312 -39.61 -23.70 -10.38
CA ASN A 312 -40.37 -22.87 -9.43
C ASN A 312 -41.65 -22.31 -10.09
N ASP A 313 -41.88 -21.00 -10.03
CA ASP A 313 -43.05 -20.34 -10.59
C ASP A 313 -42.94 -20.06 -12.10
N THR A 314 -41.75 -20.22 -12.69
CA THR A 314 -41.49 -19.85 -14.10
C THR A 314 -41.63 -21.06 -15.03
N THR A 315 -42.39 -20.89 -16.12
CA THR A 315 -42.47 -21.85 -17.22
C THR A 315 -41.32 -21.59 -18.20
N LEU A 316 -40.30 -22.44 -18.18
CA LEU A 316 -39.11 -22.32 -19.03
C LEU A 316 -39.36 -22.82 -20.46
N GLY A 317 -40.35 -23.71 -20.64
CA GLY A 317 -40.61 -24.35 -21.91
C GLY A 317 -41.79 -25.32 -21.85
N LEU A 318 -41.89 -26.18 -22.85
CA LEU A 318 -42.92 -27.22 -22.91
C LEU A 318 -42.38 -28.53 -23.47
N LEU A 319 -43.00 -29.63 -23.05
CA LEU A 319 -42.86 -30.96 -23.60
C LEU A 319 -44.22 -31.37 -24.16
N ALA A 320 -44.28 -31.79 -25.42
CA ALA A 320 -45.49 -32.31 -26.02
C ALA A 320 -45.31 -33.76 -26.46
N ILE A 321 -46.34 -34.57 -26.22
CA ILE A 321 -46.43 -35.98 -26.59
C ILE A 321 -47.70 -36.14 -27.43
N SER A 322 -47.58 -36.65 -28.65
CA SER A 322 -48.69 -36.84 -29.58
C SER A 322 -48.88 -38.32 -29.92
N ARG A 323 -50.12 -38.77 -29.95
CA ARG A 323 -50.55 -40.16 -30.21
C ARG A 323 -51.51 -40.24 -31.39
N THR A 324 -51.51 -41.39 -32.05
CA THR A 324 -52.51 -41.75 -33.08
C THR A 324 -53.70 -42.49 -32.47
N GLU A 325 -54.81 -42.63 -33.19
CA GLU A 325 -56.01 -43.34 -32.74
C GLU A 325 -55.71 -44.80 -32.35
N SER A 326 -54.73 -45.43 -33.01
CA SER A 326 -54.30 -46.80 -32.71
C SER A 326 -53.61 -46.98 -31.36
N GLU A 327 -53.08 -45.90 -30.77
CA GLU A 327 -52.36 -45.89 -29.50
C GLU A 327 -53.28 -45.58 -28.31
N GLY A 328 -54.49 -45.07 -28.55
CA GLY A 328 -55.46 -44.71 -27.51
C GLY A 328 -55.12 -43.44 -26.72
N ASP A 329 -56.05 -43.02 -25.87
CA ASP A 329 -55.89 -41.83 -25.00
C ASP A 329 -54.90 -42.10 -23.85
N PHE A 330 -54.44 -41.04 -23.19
CA PHE A 330 -53.50 -41.13 -22.07
C PHE A 330 -54.20 -41.60 -20.79
N SER A 331 -53.67 -42.63 -20.14
CA SER A 331 -54.15 -43.13 -18.86
C SER A 331 -53.77 -42.18 -17.71
N ALA A 332 -54.52 -42.19 -16.61
CA ALA A 332 -54.22 -41.38 -15.43
C ALA A 332 -52.75 -41.56 -14.99
N HIS A 333 -52.28 -42.81 -14.91
CA HIS A 333 -50.89 -43.14 -14.56
C HIS A 333 -49.85 -42.48 -15.48
N GLU A 334 -50.10 -42.47 -16.79
CA GLU A 334 -49.20 -41.84 -17.77
C GLU A 334 -49.18 -40.31 -17.62
N LEU A 335 -50.32 -39.67 -17.34
CA LEU A 335 -50.35 -38.24 -17.03
C LEU A 335 -49.53 -37.93 -15.78
N GLU A 336 -49.70 -38.73 -14.72
CA GLU A 336 -48.98 -38.60 -13.46
C GLU A 336 -47.46 -38.69 -13.66
N LEU A 337 -47.01 -39.70 -14.41
CA LEU A 337 -45.60 -39.91 -14.74
C LEU A 337 -45.06 -38.79 -15.65
N ALA A 338 -45.78 -38.41 -16.70
CA ALA A 338 -45.35 -37.37 -17.63
C ALA A 338 -45.22 -36.00 -16.94
N GLN A 339 -46.12 -35.68 -16.01
CA GLN A 339 -46.01 -34.49 -15.16
C GLN A 339 -44.79 -34.54 -14.24
N ALA A 340 -44.50 -35.68 -13.63
CA ALA A 340 -43.29 -35.84 -12.80
C ALA A 340 -42.01 -35.67 -13.62
N LEU A 341 -41.94 -36.26 -14.80
CA LEU A 341 -40.81 -36.13 -15.73
C LEU A 341 -40.64 -34.69 -16.23
N SER A 342 -41.73 -34.02 -16.61
CA SER A 342 -41.68 -32.62 -17.06
C SER A 342 -41.11 -31.67 -15.98
N ARG A 343 -41.44 -31.90 -14.70
CA ARG A 343 -40.88 -31.14 -13.56
C ARG A 343 -39.38 -31.40 -13.39
N GLN A 344 -38.93 -32.64 -13.52
CA GLN A 344 -37.50 -32.97 -13.43
C GLN A 344 -36.69 -32.38 -14.59
N ILE A 345 -37.25 -32.39 -15.80
CA ILE A 345 -36.65 -31.75 -16.98
C ILE A 345 -36.56 -30.23 -16.77
N GLY A 346 -37.64 -29.59 -16.30
CA GLY A 346 -37.64 -28.16 -15.96
C GLY A 346 -36.57 -27.79 -14.92
N ALA A 347 -36.43 -28.60 -13.87
CA ALA A 347 -35.37 -28.42 -12.86
C ALA A 347 -33.95 -28.58 -13.44
N ALA A 348 -33.73 -29.55 -14.34
CA ALA A 348 -32.45 -29.73 -15.01
C ALA A 348 -32.09 -28.56 -15.93
N LEU A 349 -33.06 -28.04 -16.71
CA LEU A 349 -32.85 -26.87 -17.56
C LEU A 349 -32.52 -25.62 -16.75
N SER A 350 -33.22 -25.39 -15.64
CA SER A 350 -32.91 -24.29 -14.72
C SER A 350 -31.50 -24.38 -14.14
N ASN A 351 -31.09 -25.58 -13.70
CA ASN A 351 -29.75 -25.79 -13.17
C ASN A 351 -28.67 -25.57 -14.23
N ALA A 352 -28.89 -26.02 -15.46
CA ALA A 352 -27.97 -25.79 -16.57
C ALA A 352 -27.82 -24.30 -16.90
N GLN A 353 -28.93 -23.54 -16.91
CA GLN A 353 -28.90 -22.09 -17.11
C GLN A 353 -28.13 -21.37 -15.99
N LEU A 354 -28.45 -21.67 -14.72
CA LEU A 354 -27.73 -21.12 -13.57
C LEU A 354 -26.24 -21.44 -13.58
N ALA A 355 -25.86 -22.65 -13.98
CA ALA A 355 -24.46 -23.06 -14.08
C ALA A 355 -23.73 -22.34 -15.24
N SER A 356 -24.40 -22.12 -16.37
CA SER A 356 -23.85 -21.34 -17.49
C SER A 356 -23.61 -19.90 -17.09
N ASP A 357 -24.60 -19.25 -16.47
CA ASP A 357 -24.52 -17.87 -15.99
C ASP A 357 -23.40 -17.70 -14.95
N ALA A 358 -23.30 -18.64 -14.01
CA ALA A 358 -22.24 -18.65 -13.01
C ALA A 358 -20.85 -18.78 -13.65
N ARG A 359 -20.69 -19.63 -14.67
CA ARG A 359 -19.43 -19.78 -15.41
C ARG A 359 -19.06 -18.54 -16.20
N ALA A 360 -20.02 -17.91 -16.87
CA ALA A 360 -19.81 -16.66 -17.61
C ALA A 360 -19.33 -15.54 -16.67
N ARG A 361 -20.00 -15.38 -15.51
CA ARG A 361 -19.60 -14.42 -14.47
C ARG A 361 -18.21 -14.74 -13.90
N ALA A 362 -17.91 -16.02 -13.63
CA ALA A 362 -16.60 -16.42 -13.13
C ALA A 362 -15.47 -16.14 -14.15
N ALA A 363 -15.72 -16.34 -15.44
CA ALA A 363 -14.77 -16.01 -16.50
C ALA A 363 -14.52 -14.49 -16.58
N GLN A 364 -15.58 -13.67 -16.53
CA GLN A 364 -15.44 -12.21 -16.47
C GLN A 364 -14.62 -11.76 -15.25
N LEU A 365 -14.93 -12.29 -14.06
CA LEU A 365 -14.19 -11.97 -12.83
C LEU A 365 -12.73 -12.39 -12.90
N SER A 366 -12.42 -13.53 -13.54
CA SER A 366 -11.03 -14.00 -13.72
C SER A 366 -10.22 -13.06 -14.62
N THR A 367 -10.80 -12.59 -15.72
CA THR A 367 -10.16 -11.60 -16.60
C THR A 367 -9.88 -10.30 -15.85
N LEU A 368 -10.86 -9.79 -15.10
CA LEU A 368 -10.72 -8.57 -14.29
C LEU A 368 -9.65 -8.71 -13.20
N THR A 369 -9.62 -9.84 -12.50
CA THR A 369 -8.63 -10.10 -11.44
C THR A 369 -7.21 -10.14 -12.01
N ARG A 370 -7.05 -10.69 -13.22
CA ARG A 370 -5.77 -10.75 -13.92
C ARG A 370 -5.28 -9.36 -14.32
N LEU A 371 -6.16 -8.55 -14.91
CA LEU A 371 -5.87 -7.15 -15.24
C LEU A 371 -5.50 -6.37 -13.99
N SER A 372 -6.30 -6.47 -12.93
CA SER A 372 -6.02 -5.80 -11.65
C SER A 372 -4.67 -6.19 -11.05
N ARG A 373 -4.23 -7.44 -11.21
CA ARG A 373 -2.92 -7.90 -10.72
C ARG A 373 -1.77 -7.26 -11.51
N VAL A 374 -1.81 -7.29 -12.85
CA VAL A 374 -0.80 -6.67 -13.71
C VAL A 374 -0.71 -5.16 -13.44
N LEU A 375 -1.86 -4.51 -13.28
CA LEU A 375 -1.95 -3.08 -12.97
C LEU A 375 -1.48 -2.71 -11.55
N SER A 376 -1.34 -3.67 -10.63
CA SER A 376 -0.90 -3.42 -9.24
C SER A 376 0.58 -3.71 -8.99
N GLU A 377 1.29 -4.30 -9.96
CA GLU A 377 2.71 -4.68 -9.83
C GLU A 377 3.67 -3.51 -10.12
N HIS A 378 3.15 -2.37 -10.57
CA HIS A 378 3.93 -1.22 -11.02
C HIS A 378 4.01 -0.12 -9.97
N ASN A 379 5.23 0.39 -9.77
CA ASN A 379 5.49 1.54 -8.90
C ASN A 379 5.72 2.85 -9.69
N GLN A 380 5.62 2.79 -11.03
CA GLN A 380 5.83 3.94 -11.92
C GLN A 380 4.61 4.11 -12.81
N LEU A 381 4.08 5.33 -12.84
CA LEU A 381 2.82 5.61 -13.53
C LEU A 381 2.91 5.35 -15.03
N ASP A 382 4.00 5.79 -15.68
CA ASP A 382 4.15 5.69 -17.14
C ASP A 382 4.19 4.24 -17.63
N GLN A 383 4.93 3.36 -16.94
CA GLN A 383 4.98 1.94 -17.29
C GLN A 383 3.62 1.26 -17.06
N MET A 384 2.93 1.59 -15.97
CA MET A 384 1.60 1.05 -15.68
C MET A 384 0.60 1.40 -16.79
N LEU A 385 0.63 2.62 -17.33
CA LEU A 385 -0.28 3.06 -18.39
C LEU A 385 0.02 2.35 -19.73
N VAL A 386 1.30 2.11 -20.03
CA VAL A 386 1.71 1.31 -21.21
C VAL A 386 1.23 -0.13 -21.09
N ASP A 387 1.37 -0.74 -19.92
CA ASP A 387 0.92 -2.13 -19.71
C ASP A 387 -0.61 -2.23 -19.71
N ALA A 388 -1.29 -1.24 -19.11
CA ALA A 388 -2.74 -1.11 -19.20
C ALA A 388 -3.21 -1.08 -20.65
N ARG A 389 -2.53 -0.31 -21.52
CA ARG A 389 -2.82 -0.28 -22.95
C ARG A 389 -2.70 -1.66 -23.59
N GLN A 390 -1.56 -2.34 -23.37
CA GLN A 390 -1.27 -3.63 -24.01
C GLN A 390 -2.31 -4.70 -23.66
N GLU A 391 -2.82 -4.65 -22.43
CA GLU A 391 -3.83 -5.58 -21.95
C GLU A 391 -5.26 -5.17 -22.34
N LEU A 392 -5.55 -3.88 -22.41
CA LEU A 392 -6.90 -3.38 -22.70
C LEU A 392 -7.23 -3.38 -24.18
N LEU A 393 -6.33 -2.88 -25.02
CA LEU A 393 -6.61 -2.67 -26.43
C LEU A 393 -7.08 -3.95 -27.16
N PRO A 394 -6.52 -5.16 -26.92
CA PRO A 394 -6.97 -6.39 -27.56
C PRO A 394 -8.37 -6.89 -27.15
N LEU A 395 -8.94 -6.36 -26.07
CA LEU A 395 -10.27 -6.76 -25.59
C LEU A 395 -11.40 -6.07 -26.35
N PHE A 396 -11.08 -5.00 -27.07
CA PHE A 396 -12.03 -4.16 -27.79
C PHE A 396 -11.65 -4.06 -29.27
N ALA A 397 -12.64 -3.76 -30.12
CA ALA A 397 -12.39 -3.38 -31.50
C ALA A 397 -11.88 -1.92 -31.57
N ALA A 398 -10.76 -1.62 -30.90
CA ALA A 398 -10.17 -0.29 -30.80
C ALA A 398 -8.84 -0.20 -31.57
N THR A 399 -8.65 0.91 -32.29
CA THR A 399 -7.39 1.25 -32.98
C THR A 399 -6.54 2.25 -32.20
N GLY A 400 -7.13 2.93 -31.22
CA GLY A 400 -6.47 3.90 -30.36
C GLY A 400 -6.99 3.87 -28.92
N MET A 401 -6.15 4.36 -28.00
CA MET A 401 -6.48 4.52 -26.59
C MET A 401 -5.81 5.78 -26.04
N ALA A 402 -6.54 6.54 -25.23
CA ALA A 402 -5.98 7.65 -24.47
C ALA A 402 -6.45 7.63 -23.01
N ILE A 403 -5.60 8.13 -22.13
CA ILE A 403 -5.94 8.38 -20.72
C ILE A 403 -5.63 9.85 -20.45
N LEU A 404 -6.61 10.56 -19.91
CA LEU A 404 -6.48 11.96 -19.52
C LEU A 404 -6.72 12.10 -18.03
N PHE A 405 -5.92 12.90 -17.34
CA PHE A 405 -6.12 13.22 -15.93
C PHE A 405 -6.76 14.58 -15.77
N GLN A 406 -7.72 14.65 -14.84
CA GLN A 406 -8.32 15.91 -14.47
C GLN A 406 -7.36 16.70 -13.57
N ASN A 407 -7.03 17.91 -13.99
CA ASN A 407 -6.34 18.90 -13.19
C ASN A 407 -7.37 19.91 -12.66
N SER A 408 -7.66 19.80 -11.37
CA SER A 408 -8.66 20.63 -10.70
C SER A 408 -8.23 22.09 -10.51
N GLY A 409 -6.93 22.40 -10.60
CA GLY A 409 -6.40 23.75 -10.44
C GLY A 409 -6.63 24.63 -11.67
N ASP A 410 -6.42 24.06 -12.85
CA ASP A 410 -6.47 24.78 -14.13
C ASP A 410 -7.74 24.50 -14.96
N GLU A 411 -8.69 23.73 -14.41
CA GLU A 411 -9.89 23.24 -15.10
C GLU A 411 -9.56 22.58 -16.46
N THR A 412 -8.54 21.73 -16.48
CA THR A 412 -8.06 21.03 -17.69
C THR A 412 -8.06 19.51 -17.53
N LEU A 413 -7.98 18.83 -18.67
CA LEU A 413 -7.67 17.42 -18.83
C LEU A 413 -6.28 17.32 -19.46
N ASP A 414 -5.32 16.85 -18.69
CA ASP A 414 -3.94 16.66 -19.11
C ASP A 414 -3.77 15.26 -19.72
N TRP A 415 -3.09 15.17 -20.85
CA TRP A 415 -2.81 13.89 -21.49
C TRP A 415 -1.83 13.09 -20.64
N ALA A 416 -2.28 11.94 -20.13
CA ALA A 416 -1.44 11.04 -19.35
C ALA A 416 -0.78 9.98 -20.24
N HIS A 417 -1.55 9.45 -21.20
CA HIS A 417 -1.11 8.45 -22.16
C HIS A 417 -1.90 8.59 -23.48
N ILE A 418 -1.21 8.41 -24.61
CA ILE A 418 -1.80 8.52 -25.95
C ILE A 418 -1.23 7.41 -26.84
N PHE A 419 -2.11 6.62 -27.43
CA PHE A 419 -1.77 5.63 -28.43
C PHE A 419 -2.73 5.73 -29.61
N GLU A 420 -2.18 6.04 -30.78
CA GLU A 420 -2.93 6.27 -32.02
C GLU A 420 -2.13 5.75 -33.21
N TYR A 421 -2.82 5.23 -34.24
CA TYR A 421 -2.20 4.71 -35.47
C TYR A 421 -1.06 3.70 -35.23
N GLY A 422 -1.21 2.86 -34.20
CA GLY A 422 -0.24 1.80 -33.88
C GLY A 422 1.04 2.26 -33.18
N ARG A 423 1.10 3.50 -32.65
CA ARG A 423 2.27 4.03 -31.95
C ARG A 423 1.91 4.83 -30.71
N ASP A 424 2.78 4.80 -29.71
CA ASP A 424 2.71 5.69 -28.55
C ASP A 424 3.10 7.11 -28.99
N ILE A 425 2.30 8.11 -28.60
CA ILE A 425 2.52 9.52 -28.89
C ILE A 425 3.03 10.21 -27.61
N ASP A 426 4.02 11.09 -27.75
CA ASP A 426 4.50 11.89 -26.62
C ASP A 426 3.36 12.77 -26.09
N ARG A 427 2.98 12.57 -24.82
CA ARG A 427 1.93 13.34 -24.16
C ARG A 427 2.21 14.84 -24.12
N HIS A 428 3.48 15.24 -24.09
CA HIS A 428 3.88 16.66 -24.08
C HIS A 428 3.74 17.32 -25.46
N SER A 429 3.51 16.54 -26.52
CA SER A 429 3.24 17.07 -27.86
C SER A 429 1.82 17.62 -28.01
N ARG A 430 0.91 17.34 -27.07
CA ARG A 430 -0.46 17.84 -27.07
C ARG A 430 -0.71 18.84 -25.96
N SER A 431 -1.46 19.89 -26.28
CA SER A 431 -1.95 20.83 -25.28
C SER A 431 -3.04 20.16 -24.41
N PRO A 432 -3.08 20.49 -23.10
CA PRO A 432 -4.20 20.12 -22.23
C PRO A 432 -5.55 20.55 -22.83
N LEU A 433 -6.57 19.72 -22.63
CA LEU A 433 -7.92 20.03 -23.07
C LEU A 433 -8.66 20.78 -21.95
N PRO A 434 -9.33 21.91 -22.22
CA PRO A 434 -10.24 22.49 -21.25
C PRO A 434 -11.32 21.48 -20.80
N LEU A 435 -11.63 21.41 -19.50
CA LEU A 435 -12.60 20.48 -18.93
C LEU A 435 -14.00 20.65 -19.52
N ASN A 436 -14.32 21.88 -19.96
CA ASN A 436 -15.55 22.24 -20.65
C ASN A 436 -15.41 22.17 -22.19
N THR A 437 -14.48 21.36 -22.71
CA THR A 437 -14.29 21.05 -24.13
C THR A 437 -14.15 19.55 -24.42
N GLY A 438 -14.58 19.11 -25.61
CA GLY A 438 -14.48 17.73 -26.08
C GLY A 438 -15.46 16.71 -25.49
N ASN A 439 -15.55 15.55 -26.15
CA ASN A 439 -16.23 14.35 -25.62
C ASN A 439 -15.62 13.91 -24.27
N ALA A 440 -14.31 14.02 -24.12
CA ALA A 440 -13.63 13.74 -22.84
C ALA A 440 -14.06 14.71 -21.73
N GLY A 441 -14.23 16.01 -22.03
CA GLY A 441 -14.75 16.99 -21.07
C GLY A 441 -16.17 16.69 -20.60
N TYR A 442 -17.04 16.21 -21.49
CA TYR A 442 -18.37 15.72 -21.12
C TYR A 442 -18.29 14.60 -20.07
N VAL A 443 -17.49 13.56 -20.34
CA VAL A 443 -17.32 12.41 -19.44
C VAL A 443 -16.73 12.86 -18.11
N ALA A 444 -15.72 13.73 -18.14
CA ALA A 444 -15.08 14.27 -16.94
C ALA A 444 -16.01 15.14 -16.08
N THR A 445 -16.95 15.86 -16.71
CA THR A 445 -17.86 16.78 -15.99
C THR A 445 -19.11 16.06 -15.48
N THR A 446 -19.65 15.11 -16.25
CA THR A 446 -20.91 14.42 -15.92
C THR A 446 -20.69 13.14 -15.11
N GLY A 447 -19.51 12.53 -15.21
CA GLY A 447 -19.26 11.19 -14.67
C GLY A 447 -20.06 10.10 -15.37
N GLN A 448 -20.62 10.37 -16.55
CA GLN A 448 -21.36 9.40 -17.34
C GLN A 448 -20.51 8.89 -18.51
N PRO A 449 -20.58 7.59 -18.84
CA PRO A 449 -19.94 7.07 -20.04
C PRO A 449 -20.57 7.70 -21.30
N LEU A 450 -19.78 7.81 -22.36
CA LEU A 450 -20.24 8.34 -23.64
C LEU A 450 -19.77 7.41 -24.76
N LEU A 451 -20.74 6.90 -25.53
CA LEU A 451 -20.53 6.07 -26.70
C LEU A 451 -21.01 6.83 -27.93
N ILE A 452 -20.16 6.96 -28.94
CA ILE A 452 -20.47 7.57 -30.23
C ILE A 452 -20.21 6.52 -31.31
N SER A 453 -21.28 6.03 -31.92
CA SER A 453 -21.22 5.00 -32.97
C SER A 453 -20.96 5.60 -34.35
N THR A 454 -21.54 6.76 -34.65
CA THR A 454 -21.34 7.49 -35.92
C THR A 454 -21.21 8.99 -35.66
N ALA A 455 -20.55 9.72 -36.57
CA ALA A 455 -20.50 11.19 -36.53
C ALA A 455 -21.90 11.86 -36.60
N ALA A 456 -22.92 11.13 -37.06
CA ALA A 456 -24.32 11.59 -37.14
C ALA A 456 -25.11 11.39 -35.83
N ASP A 457 -24.71 10.45 -34.96
CA ASP A 457 -25.32 10.21 -33.64
C ASP A 457 -24.94 11.27 -32.60
N THR A 458 -24.00 12.16 -32.95
CA THR A 458 -23.52 13.17 -32.02
C THR A 458 -24.50 14.33 -32.01
N ASP A 459 -25.18 14.55 -30.87
CA ASP A 459 -26.07 15.70 -30.70
C ASP A 459 -25.29 16.99 -30.99
N TYR A 460 -25.71 17.76 -32.01
CA TYR A 460 -24.98 18.93 -32.52
C TYR A 460 -24.75 20.00 -31.43
N SER A 461 -25.55 20.00 -30.36
CA SER A 461 -25.36 20.81 -29.14
C SER A 461 -24.09 20.46 -28.36
N LEU A 462 -23.70 19.19 -28.32
CA LEU A 462 -22.49 18.69 -27.67
C LEU A 462 -21.25 19.10 -28.47
N LEU A 463 -21.29 18.97 -29.81
CA LEU A 463 -20.22 19.41 -30.72
C LEU A 463 -19.99 20.94 -30.69
N ALA A 464 -21.03 21.73 -30.45
CA ALA A 464 -20.94 23.20 -30.39
C ALA A 464 -20.24 23.73 -29.12
N ARG A 465 -20.24 22.98 -28.00
CA ARG A 465 -19.52 23.34 -26.77
C ARG A 465 -18.05 22.90 -26.81
N PHE A 466 -17.73 21.93 -27.66
CA PHE A 466 -16.58 21.07 -27.57
C PHE A 466 -15.93 20.92 -28.97
N ALA A 467 -15.02 21.82 -29.35
CA ALA A 467 -14.46 21.86 -30.71
C ALA A 467 -13.52 20.67 -31.02
N ALA A 468 -13.69 20.11 -32.24
CA ALA A 468 -12.81 19.21 -33.00
C ALA A 468 -12.98 17.67 -32.85
N GLY A 469 -13.74 17.09 -33.80
CA GLY A 469 -13.30 16.04 -34.74
C GLY A 469 -12.85 14.67 -34.23
N THR A 470 -13.60 13.63 -34.59
CA THR A 470 -13.02 12.46 -35.27
C THR A 470 -13.70 12.28 -36.63
N ALA A 471 -12.86 12.04 -37.64
CA ALA A 471 -13.30 11.60 -38.96
C ALA A 471 -13.89 10.20 -38.85
N ASP A 472 -15.06 9.99 -39.45
CA ASP A 472 -15.69 8.73 -39.90
C ASP A 472 -15.65 7.45 -39.01
N GLY A 473 -15.24 7.53 -37.73
CA GLY A 473 -15.06 6.39 -36.81
C GLY A 473 -15.95 6.42 -35.57
N SER A 474 -15.73 5.46 -34.66
CA SER A 474 -16.46 5.31 -33.39
C SER A 474 -15.59 5.61 -32.16
N TRP A 475 -16.23 6.04 -31.07
CA TRP A 475 -15.56 6.55 -29.87
C TRP A 475 -16.27 6.09 -28.60
N LEU A 476 -15.50 5.67 -27.59
CA LEU A 476 -16.01 5.23 -26.29
C LEU A 476 -15.16 5.84 -25.18
N GLY A 477 -15.78 6.65 -24.32
CA GLY A 477 -15.14 7.23 -23.14
C GLY A 477 -15.86 6.85 -21.85
N VAL A 478 -15.08 6.51 -20.83
CA VAL A 478 -15.58 6.23 -19.48
C VAL A 478 -14.82 7.02 -18.42
N PRO A 479 -15.48 7.41 -17.31
CA PRO A 479 -14.82 8.15 -16.26
C PRO A 479 -13.93 7.25 -15.42
N LEU A 480 -12.76 7.76 -15.02
CA LEU A 480 -11.91 7.15 -14.00
C LEU A 480 -12.32 7.75 -12.64
N ILE A 481 -12.93 6.93 -11.78
CA ILE A 481 -13.53 7.39 -10.53
C ILE A 481 -12.86 6.73 -9.33
N VAL A 482 -12.44 7.53 -8.36
CA VAL A 482 -11.93 7.07 -7.05
C VAL A 482 -12.65 7.82 -5.95
N ALA A 483 -13.20 7.10 -4.97
CA ALA A 483 -13.91 7.69 -3.82
C ALA A 483 -14.96 8.77 -4.21
N ASN A 484 -15.72 8.50 -5.29
CA ASN A 484 -16.73 9.42 -5.83
C ASN A 484 -16.18 10.73 -6.43
N GLN A 485 -14.88 10.78 -6.72
CA GLN A 485 -14.22 11.86 -7.46
C GLN A 485 -13.75 11.35 -8.81
N ILE A 486 -14.01 12.12 -9.86
CA ILE A 486 -13.48 11.84 -11.20
C ILE A 486 -12.04 12.33 -11.21
N ILE A 487 -11.10 11.41 -11.46
CA ILE A 487 -9.67 11.70 -11.53
C ILE A 487 -9.18 11.83 -12.97
N GLY A 488 -10.03 11.46 -13.94
CA GLY A 488 -9.67 11.43 -15.35
C GLY A 488 -10.70 10.71 -16.22
N VAL A 489 -10.30 10.47 -17.47
CA VAL A 489 -11.11 9.82 -18.50
C VAL A 489 -10.26 8.78 -19.22
N LEU A 490 -10.81 7.58 -19.40
CA LEU A 490 -10.26 6.54 -20.28
C LEU A 490 -11.05 6.56 -21.58
N VAL A 491 -10.32 6.61 -22.70
CA VAL A 491 -10.88 6.75 -24.04
C VAL A 491 -10.37 5.61 -24.92
N LEU A 492 -11.30 4.99 -25.66
CA LEU A 492 -11.04 4.10 -26.77
C LEU A 492 -11.62 4.72 -28.05
N GLU A 493 -10.90 4.55 -29.15
CA GLU A 493 -11.35 4.98 -30.46
C GLU A 493 -11.11 3.89 -31.51
N ASN A 494 -11.99 3.84 -32.50
CA ASN A 494 -11.77 3.12 -33.73
C ASN A 494 -11.96 4.10 -34.90
N ALA A 495 -10.85 4.48 -35.52
CA ALA A 495 -10.85 5.49 -36.58
C ALA A 495 -11.36 4.94 -37.93
N ASP A 496 -11.38 3.62 -38.11
CA ASP A 496 -11.66 2.98 -39.38
C ASP A 496 -13.09 2.41 -39.48
N GLU A 497 -13.76 2.21 -38.33
CA GLU A 497 -15.07 1.57 -38.24
C GLU A 497 -16.08 2.35 -37.38
N THR A 498 -17.22 2.67 -37.98
CA THR A 498 -18.40 3.16 -37.26
C THR A 498 -19.13 2.03 -36.55
N GLY A 499 -19.60 2.28 -35.33
CA GLY A 499 -20.33 1.28 -34.55
C GLY A 499 -19.48 0.12 -34.03
N ALA A 500 -18.15 0.29 -33.92
CA ALA A 500 -17.24 -0.77 -33.47
C ALA A 500 -17.46 -1.17 -31.99
N PHE A 501 -18.10 -0.31 -31.21
CA PHE A 501 -18.39 -0.55 -29.79
C PHE A 501 -19.90 -0.74 -29.55
N SER A 502 -20.21 -1.76 -28.75
CA SER A 502 -21.55 -2.12 -28.31
C SER A 502 -21.82 -1.67 -26.86
N PRO A 503 -23.09 -1.67 -26.40
CA PRO A 503 -23.40 -1.44 -24.98
C PRO A 503 -22.66 -2.37 -24.02
N ARG A 504 -22.34 -3.60 -24.46
CA ARG A 504 -21.56 -4.56 -23.68
C ARG A 504 -20.11 -4.10 -23.50
N ASP A 505 -19.55 -3.40 -24.48
CA ASP A 505 -18.20 -2.83 -24.39
C ASP A 505 -18.15 -1.67 -23.39
N VAL A 506 -19.23 -0.89 -23.28
CA VAL A 506 -19.37 0.15 -22.23
C VAL A 506 -19.31 -0.48 -20.84
N GLU A 507 -20.08 -1.55 -20.60
CA GLU A 507 -20.09 -2.25 -19.31
C GLU A 507 -18.73 -2.86 -18.98
N LEU A 508 -18.09 -3.49 -19.97
CA LEU A 508 -16.76 -4.08 -19.81
C LEU A 508 -15.72 -2.99 -19.47
N LEU A 509 -15.71 -1.88 -20.23
CA LEU A 509 -14.75 -0.81 -20.03
C LEU A 509 -14.95 -0.10 -18.68
N LEU A 510 -16.20 0.13 -18.24
CA LEU A 510 -16.50 0.64 -16.89
C LEU A 510 -15.99 -0.30 -15.79
N THR A 511 -16.13 -1.60 -15.99
CA THR A 511 -15.68 -2.60 -15.02
C THR A 511 -14.15 -2.60 -14.88
N ILE A 512 -13.42 -2.24 -15.95
CA ILE A 512 -11.95 -2.12 -15.92
C ILE A 512 -11.50 -0.73 -15.43
N ALA A 513 -12.24 0.33 -15.78
CA ALA A 513 -11.94 1.70 -15.40
C ALA A 513 -11.88 1.90 -13.87
N GLY A 514 -12.74 1.20 -13.10
CA GLY A 514 -12.71 1.27 -11.63
C GLY A 514 -11.38 0.84 -11.02
N PRO A 515 -10.94 -0.42 -11.20
CA PRO A 515 -9.63 -0.89 -10.75
C PRO A 515 -8.47 -0.05 -11.30
N LEU A 516 -8.51 0.34 -12.57
CA LEU A 516 -7.48 1.18 -13.18
C LEU A 516 -7.37 2.55 -12.49
N ALA A 517 -8.50 3.19 -12.20
CA ALA A 517 -8.54 4.47 -11.49
C ALA A 517 -7.94 4.37 -10.08
N ILE A 518 -8.23 3.29 -9.36
CA ILE A 518 -7.67 3.03 -8.02
C ILE A 518 -6.14 2.89 -8.10
N SER A 519 -5.61 2.08 -9.03
CA SER A 519 -4.17 1.90 -9.20
C SER A 519 -3.46 3.21 -9.56
N ILE A 520 -4.02 3.98 -10.50
CA ILE A 520 -3.50 5.31 -10.88
C ILE A 520 -3.43 6.22 -9.65
N ASN A 521 -4.50 6.29 -8.87
CA ASN A 521 -4.52 7.13 -7.67
C ASN A 521 -3.50 6.66 -6.62
N ASN A 522 -3.34 5.35 -6.43
CA ASN A 522 -2.37 4.81 -5.48
C ASN A 522 -0.93 5.15 -5.86
N ILE A 523 -0.55 4.99 -7.13
CA ILE A 523 0.80 5.32 -7.61
C ILE A 523 1.05 6.83 -7.47
N ARG A 524 0.11 7.68 -7.90
CA ARG A 524 0.24 9.14 -7.75
C ARG A 524 0.38 9.57 -6.30
N GLN A 525 -0.39 8.98 -5.37
CA GLN A 525 -0.25 9.27 -3.94
C GLN A 525 1.09 8.79 -3.36
N LEU A 526 1.58 7.64 -3.82
CA LEU A 526 2.87 7.09 -3.42
C LEU A 526 4.02 8.00 -3.87
N GLU A 527 4.02 8.44 -5.14
CA GLU A 527 4.99 9.40 -5.68
C GLU A 527 4.97 10.73 -4.90
N GLN A 528 3.78 11.27 -4.63
CA GLN A 528 3.64 12.50 -3.84
C GLN A 528 4.16 12.33 -2.40
N THR A 529 3.86 11.21 -1.76
CA THR A 529 4.31 10.93 -0.39
C THR A 529 5.82 10.79 -0.33
N GLN A 530 6.43 10.12 -1.30
CA GLN A 530 7.89 10.00 -1.39
C GLN A 530 8.55 11.35 -1.59
N ALA A 531 8.04 12.18 -2.52
CA ALA A 531 8.55 13.53 -2.74
C ALA A 531 8.46 14.40 -1.48
N ALA A 532 7.33 14.34 -0.76
CA ALA A 532 7.13 15.07 0.48
C ALA A 532 8.06 14.60 1.61
N LEU A 533 8.27 13.28 1.75
CA LEU A 533 9.21 12.72 2.72
C LEU A 533 10.66 13.13 2.41
N MET A 534 11.06 13.13 1.13
CA MET A 534 12.38 13.60 0.71
C MET A 534 12.58 15.07 1.09
N ALA A 535 11.63 15.94 0.73
CA ALA A 535 11.70 17.37 1.08
C ALA A 535 11.73 17.61 2.61
N GLN A 536 10.96 16.83 3.38
CA GLN A 536 10.97 16.95 4.84
C GLN A 536 12.28 16.47 5.47
N SER A 537 12.85 15.38 4.95
CA SER A 537 14.13 14.83 5.41
C SER A 537 15.27 15.83 5.20
N GLU A 538 15.25 16.52 4.07
CA GLU A 538 16.21 17.55 3.72
C GLU A 538 16.08 18.78 4.64
N GLN A 539 14.85 19.24 4.87
CA GLN A 539 14.60 20.38 5.76
C GLN A 539 15.02 20.07 7.20
N ALA A 540 14.81 18.83 7.65
CA ALA A 540 15.26 18.37 8.96
C ALA A 540 16.80 18.31 9.06
N LEU A 541 17.49 17.92 7.99
CA LEU A 541 18.94 17.96 7.90
C LEU A 541 19.45 19.40 8.02
N LEU A 542 18.90 20.31 7.21
CA LEU A 542 19.21 21.74 7.25
C LEU A 542 19.06 22.34 8.65
N LEU A 543 17.91 22.13 9.29
CA LEU A 543 17.64 22.66 10.62
C LEU A 543 18.59 22.08 11.68
N ARG A 544 18.86 20.76 11.63
CA ARG A 544 19.78 20.13 12.59
C ARG A 544 21.19 20.68 12.47
N THR A 545 21.73 20.73 11.25
CA THR A 545 23.09 21.26 11.03
C THR A 545 23.18 22.73 11.41
N ALA A 546 22.17 23.54 11.06
CA ALA A 546 22.11 24.95 11.49
C ALA A 546 22.08 25.10 13.02
N THR A 547 21.28 24.29 13.73
CA THR A 547 21.22 24.34 15.19
C THR A 547 22.51 23.88 15.87
N GLU A 548 23.20 22.90 15.30
CA GLU A 548 24.45 22.36 15.85
C GLU A 548 25.64 23.30 15.59
N VAL A 549 25.70 23.92 14.40
CA VAL A 549 26.64 25.01 14.10
C VAL A 549 26.38 26.20 15.01
N SER A 550 25.12 26.60 15.20
CA SER A 550 24.74 27.69 16.12
C SER A 550 25.09 27.38 17.58
N ALA A 551 24.90 26.14 18.04
CA ALA A 551 25.26 25.71 19.39
C ALA A 551 26.78 25.71 19.60
N THR A 552 27.54 25.20 18.63
CA THR A 552 29.01 25.19 18.67
C THR A 552 29.57 26.60 18.66
N ALA A 553 29.03 27.46 17.79
CA ALA A 553 29.36 28.88 17.70
C ALA A 553 29.13 29.65 19.01
N THR A 554 28.15 29.25 19.82
CA THR A 554 27.84 29.92 21.09
C THR A 554 28.74 29.41 22.24
N SER A 555 29.27 28.19 22.14
CA SER A 555 30.04 27.56 23.23
C SER A 555 31.56 27.71 23.12
N VAL A 556 32.09 27.99 21.93
CA VAL A 556 33.54 28.04 21.68
C VAL A 556 33.98 29.50 21.49
N LEU A 557 34.71 30.01 22.47
CA LEU A 557 35.26 31.38 22.47
C LEU A 557 36.59 31.48 21.70
N ASP A 558 37.10 30.37 21.19
CA ASP A 558 38.32 30.27 20.39
C ASP A 558 37.99 30.02 18.92
N VAL A 559 38.34 30.99 18.06
CA VAL A 559 38.10 30.94 16.61
C VAL A 559 38.72 29.69 15.98
N GLN A 560 39.86 29.22 16.49
CA GLN A 560 40.58 28.09 15.91
C GLN A 560 39.94 26.75 16.27
N GLU A 561 39.49 26.60 17.52
CA GLU A 561 38.73 25.41 17.94
C GLU A 561 37.37 25.33 17.22
N LEU A 562 36.70 26.47 17.05
CA LEU A 562 35.45 26.56 16.29
C LEU A 562 35.67 26.14 14.83
N ALA A 563 36.69 26.70 14.18
CA ALA A 563 37.06 26.38 12.81
C ALA A 563 37.29 24.88 12.62
N GLN A 564 38.06 24.25 13.52
CA GLN A 564 38.38 22.81 13.42
C GLN A 564 37.15 21.92 13.59
N ARG A 565 36.29 22.22 14.58
CA ARG A 565 35.06 21.44 14.81
C ARG A 565 34.13 21.51 13.60
N VAL A 566 34.01 22.69 12.98
CA VAL A 566 33.10 22.89 11.85
C VAL A 566 33.60 22.18 10.59
N VAL A 567 34.89 22.25 10.25
CA VAL A 567 35.40 21.52 9.06
C VAL A 567 35.26 20.00 9.22
N ASN A 568 35.49 19.46 10.42
CA ASN A 568 35.29 18.03 10.69
C ASN A 568 33.81 17.63 10.54
N LEU A 569 32.89 18.43 11.09
CA LEU A 569 31.45 18.17 10.98
C LEU A 569 30.97 18.23 9.52
N ILE A 570 31.46 19.19 8.74
CA ILE A 570 31.14 19.31 7.32
C ILE A 570 31.68 18.10 6.54
N GLN A 571 32.92 17.67 6.80
CA GLN A 571 33.48 16.50 6.15
C GLN A 571 32.68 15.23 6.43
N GLU A 572 32.40 14.94 7.70
CA GLU A 572 31.66 13.74 8.11
C GLU A 572 30.22 13.74 7.57
N ARG A 573 29.55 14.89 7.54
CA ARG A 573 28.13 14.96 7.21
C ARG A 573 27.85 14.88 5.72
N PHE A 574 28.76 15.38 4.90
CA PHE A 574 28.64 15.42 3.45
C PHE A 574 29.51 14.36 2.75
N ASP A 575 30.13 13.47 3.51
CA ASP A 575 31.03 12.40 3.02
C ASP A 575 32.10 12.93 2.06
N LEU A 576 32.76 14.01 2.48
CA LEU A 576 33.72 14.73 1.65
C LEU A 576 35.12 14.16 1.83
N TYR A 577 35.90 14.20 0.76
CA TYR A 577 37.32 13.85 0.83
C TYR A 577 38.10 14.80 1.73
N TYR A 578 37.84 16.10 1.62
CA TYR A 578 38.53 17.11 2.42
C TYR A 578 37.67 18.36 2.60
N ALA A 579 37.78 19.00 3.76
CA ALA A 579 37.26 20.33 4.03
C ALA A 579 38.34 21.21 4.67
N GLY A 580 38.45 22.46 4.22
CA GLY A 580 39.39 23.45 4.74
C GLY A 580 38.74 24.81 4.90
N LEU A 581 39.06 25.52 5.98
CA LEU A 581 38.55 26.85 6.25
C LEU A 581 39.67 27.88 6.23
N PHE A 582 39.57 28.83 5.31
CA PHE A 582 40.47 29.96 5.18
C PHE A 582 39.81 31.22 5.76
N LEU A 583 40.56 31.98 6.56
CA LEU A 583 40.13 33.31 7.00
C LEU A 583 41.08 34.38 6.46
N VAL A 584 40.52 35.53 6.14
CA VAL A 584 41.28 36.71 5.70
C VAL A 584 42.04 37.30 6.89
N ASP A 585 43.29 37.69 6.64
CA ASP A 585 44.14 38.38 7.62
C ASP A 585 43.66 39.82 7.92
N GLU A 586 44.19 40.45 8.95
CA GLU A 586 43.79 41.82 9.32
C GLU A 586 44.19 42.87 8.27
N GLY A 587 45.25 42.61 7.49
CA GLY A 587 45.71 43.47 6.40
C GLY A 587 44.88 43.38 5.12
N GLN A 588 43.93 42.43 5.04
CA GLN A 588 43.19 42.06 3.83
C GLN A 588 44.09 41.80 2.62
N GLN A 589 45.21 41.13 2.84
CA GLN A 589 46.16 40.78 1.78
C GLN A 589 46.22 39.28 1.50
N GLU A 590 45.97 38.46 2.52
CA GLU A 590 46.12 37.01 2.43
C GLU A 590 44.96 36.27 3.07
N ALA A 591 44.63 35.10 2.52
CA ALA A 591 43.76 34.10 3.12
C ALA A 591 44.62 33.03 3.79
N ILE A 592 44.47 32.85 5.10
CA ILE A 592 45.26 31.93 5.91
C ILE A 592 44.41 30.71 6.24
N LEU A 593 44.94 29.51 6.04
CA LEU A 593 44.26 28.27 6.44
C LEU A 593 44.18 28.20 7.98
N GLN A 594 42.96 28.28 8.52
CA GLN A 594 42.71 28.24 9.96
C GLN A 594 42.40 26.84 10.47
N ALA A 595 41.78 26.01 9.62
CA ALA A 595 41.50 24.62 9.94
C ALA A 595 41.41 23.80 8.66
N GLY A 596 41.82 22.53 8.74
CA GLY A 596 41.67 21.56 7.66
C GLY A 596 41.44 20.17 8.25
N THR A 597 40.80 19.30 7.47
CA THR A 597 40.52 17.92 7.91
C THR A 597 41.71 17.00 7.65
N GLU A 598 41.77 15.91 8.42
CA GLU A 598 42.77 14.85 8.30
C GLU A 598 44.24 15.29 8.48
N ALA A 599 45.18 14.42 8.08
CA ALA A 599 46.61 14.65 8.24
C ALA A 599 47.11 15.78 7.31
N GLU A 600 46.51 15.89 6.13
CA GLU A 600 46.78 16.88 5.09
C GLU A 600 46.43 18.28 5.59
N GLY A 601 45.26 18.46 6.22
CA GLY A 601 44.85 19.72 6.83
C GLY A 601 45.74 20.13 8.00
N THR A 602 46.14 19.16 8.83
CA THR A 602 47.04 19.40 9.97
C THR A 602 48.43 19.83 9.50
N ALA A 603 48.95 19.22 8.44
CA ALA A 603 50.25 19.59 7.85
C ALA A 603 50.23 21.01 7.27
N LEU A 604 49.20 21.35 6.50
CA LEU A 604 49.04 22.69 5.92
C LEU A 604 48.85 23.78 7.00
N GLN A 605 48.17 23.45 8.10
CA GLN A 605 47.99 24.36 9.22
C GLN A 605 49.30 24.60 9.99
N ALA A 606 50.13 23.56 10.18
CA ALA A 606 51.44 23.67 10.81
C ALA A 606 52.42 24.56 10.01
N GLU A 607 52.28 24.58 8.69
CA GLU A 607 53.03 25.46 7.78
C GLU A 607 52.45 26.88 7.70
N GLN A 608 51.35 27.17 8.42
CA GLN A 608 50.58 28.42 8.32
C GLN A 608 50.26 28.78 6.87
N TYR A 609 49.78 27.82 6.08
CA TYR A 609 49.58 27.99 4.65
C TYR A 609 48.76 29.26 4.31
N ARG A 610 49.30 30.08 3.40
CA ARG A 610 48.75 31.39 3.01
C ARG A 610 48.55 31.48 1.52
N LEU A 611 47.43 32.06 1.13
CA LEU A 611 47.10 32.37 -0.24
C LEU A 611 46.98 33.88 -0.41
N PRO A 612 47.81 34.52 -1.26
CA PRO A 612 47.63 35.93 -1.58
C PRO A 612 46.25 36.18 -2.16
N LEU A 613 45.55 37.24 -1.74
CA LEU A 613 44.23 37.56 -2.28
C LEU A 613 44.26 38.03 -3.75
N ALA A 614 45.45 38.33 -4.27
CA ALA A 614 45.68 38.58 -5.70
C ALA A 614 45.89 37.28 -6.50
N SER A 615 45.92 36.11 -5.85
CA SER A 615 46.11 34.83 -6.54
C SER A 615 44.86 34.45 -7.33
N SER A 616 45.07 33.53 -8.27
CA SER A 616 43.99 32.99 -9.11
C SER A 616 43.38 31.70 -8.54
N ALA A 617 43.66 31.39 -7.27
CA ALA A 617 43.11 30.25 -6.55
C ALA A 617 41.58 30.38 -6.40
N LEU A 618 40.85 29.26 -6.51
CA LEU A 618 39.39 29.24 -6.36
C LEU A 618 38.92 29.78 -4.99
N VAL A 619 39.66 29.48 -3.92
CA VAL A 619 39.41 30.02 -2.57
C VAL A 619 39.50 31.55 -2.56
N THR A 620 40.56 32.09 -3.15
CA THR A 620 40.77 33.54 -3.27
C THR A 620 39.72 34.22 -4.14
N GLN A 621 39.32 33.58 -5.25
CA GLN A 621 38.24 34.08 -6.11
C GLN A 621 36.91 34.13 -5.35
N ALA A 622 36.58 33.07 -4.60
CA ALA A 622 35.39 33.07 -3.77
C ALA A 622 35.39 34.21 -2.74
N ILE A 623 36.53 34.49 -2.11
CA ILE A 623 36.68 35.60 -1.16
C ILE A 623 36.47 36.96 -1.84
N THR A 624 37.20 37.21 -2.94
CA THR A 624 37.25 38.52 -3.61
C THR A 624 35.97 38.86 -4.37
N VAL A 625 35.35 37.87 -5.03
CA VAL A 625 34.09 38.02 -5.75
C VAL A 625 32.88 37.93 -4.81
N GLY A 626 33.04 37.23 -3.69
CA GLY A 626 31.96 36.97 -2.73
C GLY A 626 30.90 36.02 -3.28
N ARG A 627 31.24 35.13 -4.22
CA ARG A 627 30.35 34.12 -4.80
C ARG A 627 30.96 32.73 -4.68
N VAL A 628 30.11 31.70 -4.76
CA VAL A 628 30.58 30.32 -4.82
C VAL A 628 31.30 30.09 -6.15
N HIS A 629 32.42 29.38 -6.11
CA HIS A 629 33.12 28.89 -7.28
C HIS A 629 33.20 27.37 -7.25
N LEU A 630 32.70 26.72 -8.29
CA LEU A 630 32.74 25.28 -8.50
C LEU A 630 33.72 24.96 -9.62
N GLU A 631 34.58 23.98 -9.39
CA GLU A 631 35.39 23.33 -10.42
C GLU A 631 34.95 21.85 -10.52
N PRO A 632 34.12 21.50 -11.53
CA PRO A 632 33.59 20.14 -11.69
C PRO A 632 34.67 19.09 -11.98
N ASP A 633 35.78 19.47 -12.63
CA ASP A 633 36.93 18.59 -12.85
C ASP A 633 38.25 19.36 -12.74
N VAL A 634 38.93 19.22 -11.60
CA VAL A 634 40.20 19.93 -11.32
C VAL A 634 41.34 19.57 -12.28
N ARG A 635 41.20 18.48 -13.06
CA ARG A 635 42.18 18.10 -14.09
C ARG A 635 42.04 18.91 -15.37
N GLN A 636 40.89 19.53 -15.59
CA GLN A 636 40.61 20.35 -16.76
C GLN A 636 40.90 21.84 -16.47
N GLY A 637 40.89 22.23 -15.20
CA GLY A 637 41.27 23.56 -14.73
C GLY A 637 42.79 23.82 -14.79
N THR A 638 43.17 25.09 -14.95
CA THR A 638 44.58 25.52 -15.06
C THR A 638 45.24 25.82 -13.70
N ASN A 639 44.47 25.87 -12.60
CA ASN A 639 44.91 26.39 -11.29
C ASN A 639 44.67 25.43 -10.12
N TRP A 640 45.15 24.20 -10.23
CA TRP A 640 45.05 23.21 -9.15
C TRP A 640 46.21 23.35 -8.14
N GLU A 641 46.14 24.35 -7.26
CA GLU A 641 47.20 24.70 -6.29
C GLU A 641 47.39 23.67 -5.16
N PHE A 642 46.34 22.89 -4.83
CA PHE A 642 46.38 21.89 -3.75
C PHE A 642 46.87 20.50 -4.18
N GLY A 643 47.27 20.31 -5.44
CA GLY A 643 47.51 18.97 -5.99
C GLY A 643 48.65 18.17 -5.37
N ALA A 644 49.61 18.84 -4.77
CA ALA A 644 50.68 18.17 -4.02
C ALA A 644 50.17 17.59 -2.69
N TYR A 645 49.17 18.22 -2.06
CA TYR A 645 48.66 17.85 -0.75
C TYR A 645 47.38 17.01 -0.84
N LEU A 646 46.55 17.21 -1.87
CA LEU A 646 45.23 16.56 -2.03
C LEU A 646 45.12 15.84 -3.39
N PRO A 647 46.00 14.88 -3.72
CA PRO A 647 46.16 14.32 -5.06
C PRO A 647 44.92 13.60 -5.60
N ASN A 648 44.00 13.18 -4.74
CA ASN A 648 42.79 12.46 -5.11
C ASN A 648 41.59 13.36 -5.43
N THR A 649 41.73 14.69 -5.31
CA THR A 649 40.65 15.62 -5.67
C THR A 649 40.29 15.47 -7.15
N ARG A 650 39.00 15.33 -7.44
CA ARG A 650 38.44 15.36 -8.78
C ARG A 650 37.54 16.56 -9.00
N SER A 651 36.74 16.95 -8.02
CA SER A 651 35.98 18.20 -8.05
C SER A 651 36.21 18.99 -6.76
N MET A 652 36.09 20.31 -6.84
CA MET A 652 36.23 21.18 -5.67
C MET A 652 35.26 22.35 -5.70
N LEU A 653 34.89 22.82 -4.52
CA LEU A 653 33.95 23.90 -4.31
C LEU A 653 34.52 24.87 -3.28
N ALA A 654 34.60 26.15 -3.64
CA ALA A 654 35.00 27.23 -2.75
C ALA A 654 33.80 28.14 -2.46
N ILE A 655 33.49 28.31 -1.17
CA ILE A 655 32.28 28.97 -0.68
C ILE A 655 32.67 30.14 0.22
N PRO A 656 32.24 31.38 -0.08
CA PRO A 656 32.56 32.54 0.72
C PRO A 656 31.82 32.55 2.05
N LEU A 657 32.52 32.95 3.11
CA LEU A 657 31.95 33.31 4.40
C LEU A 657 31.55 34.79 4.37
N ARG A 658 30.27 35.06 4.11
CA ARG A 658 29.78 36.43 3.91
C ARG A 658 29.40 37.09 5.24
N ALA A 659 29.99 38.25 5.51
CA ALA A 659 29.67 39.08 6.67
C ALA A 659 28.33 39.80 6.50
N GLN A 660 27.59 40.00 7.59
CA GLN A 660 26.33 40.77 7.56
C GLN A 660 26.55 42.27 7.24
N ARG A 661 27.72 42.82 7.57
CA ARG A 661 28.05 44.24 7.35
C ARG A 661 28.68 44.54 5.98
N GLY A 662 28.71 43.55 5.09
CA GLY A 662 29.36 43.61 3.78
C GLY A 662 30.84 43.21 3.86
N GLY A 663 31.28 42.43 2.88
CA GLY A 663 32.62 41.84 2.84
C GLY A 663 32.62 40.32 3.07
N THR A 664 33.74 39.68 2.77
CA THR A 664 33.95 38.24 2.92
C THR A 664 35.04 38.03 3.96
N VAL A 665 34.74 37.34 5.07
CA VAL A 665 35.72 37.13 6.16
C VAL A 665 36.64 35.94 5.91
N GLY A 666 36.33 35.12 4.90
CA GLY A 666 37.04 33.90 4.56
C GLY A 666 36.32 33.07 3.52
N ALA A 667 36.82 31.86 3.26
CA ALA A 667 36.12 30.88 2.44
C ALA A 667 36.32 29.46 2.98
N LEU A 668 35.28 28.63 2.83
CA LEU A 668 35.35 27.20 3.00
C LEU A 668 35.68 26.57 1.65
N THR A 669 36.64 25.66 1.62
CA THR A 669 36.92 24.80 0.46
C THR A 669 36.53 23.37 0.79
N VAL A 670 35.82 22.70 -0.10
CA VAL A 670 35.47 21.28 0.01
C VAL A 670 35.82 20.54 -1.26
N HIS A 671 36.23 19.28 -1.10
CA HIS A 671 36.82 18.48 -2.16
C HIS A 671 36.16 17.11 -2.21
N SER A 672 35.97 16.58 -3.42
CA SER A 672 35.48 15.23 -3.65
C SER A 672 36.44 14.43 -4.54
N THR A 673 36.46 13.11 -4.37
CA THR A 673 37.14 12.17 -5.26
C THR A 673 36.33 11.83 -6.51
N GLU A 674 35.13 12.37 -6.66
CA GLU A 674 34.26 12.23 -7.83
C GLU A 674 34.24 13.51 -8.67
N VAL A 675 34.04 13.36 -9.98
CA VAL A 675 33.87 14.47 -10.93
C VAL A 675 32.44 15.00 -10.79
N ASP A 676 32.28 16.32 -10.80
CA ASP A 676 30.98 17.01 -10.74
C ASP A 676 30.10 16.57 -9.54
N ALA A 677 30.72 16.42 -8.37
CA ALA A 677 30.08 15.82 -7.20
C ALA A 677 29.07 16.74 -6.47
N PHE A 678 29.03 18.03 -6.79
CA PHE A 678 28.31 19.03 -6.01
C PHE A 678 27.04 19.49 -6.74
N SER A 679 25.87 19.09 -6.22
CA SER A 679 24.58 19.58 -6.73
C SER A 679 24.29 21.02 -6.28
N ASP A 680 23.46 21.74 -7.04
CA ASP A 680 22.99 23.10 -6.68
C ASP A 680 22.40 23.16 -5.26
N GLN A 681 21.74 22.08 -4.85
CA GLN A 681 21.17 21.91 -3.52
C GLN A 681 22.25 21.82 -2.43
N ALA A 682 23.27 20.97 -2.62
CA ALA A 682 24.40 20.86 -1.71
C ALA A 682 25.15 22.21 -1.58
N ILE A 683 25.32 22.91 -2.70
CA ILE A 683 25.92 24.25 -2.74
C ILE A 683 25.11 25.24 -1.89
N SER A 684 23.78 25.27 -2.04
CA SER A 684 22.91 26.16 -1.27
C SER A 684 22.95 25.86 0.23
N ILE A 685 22.98 24.57 0.59
CA ILE A 685 23.10 24.13 1.99
C ILE A 685 24.44 24.61 2.57
N LEU A 686 25.56 24.31 1.90
CA LEU A 686 26.89 24.67 2.39
C LEU A 686 27.10 26.20 2.44
N GLN A 687 26.53 26.97 1.50
CA GLN A 687 26.53 28.44 1.57
C GLN A 687 25.81 28.93 2.82
N THR A 688 24.65 28.36 3.15
CA THR A 688 23.91 28.74 4.37
C THR A 688 24.72 28.46 5.63
N LEU A 689 25.45 27.33 5.67
CA LEU A 689 26.35 27.02 6.78
C LEU A 689 27.52 28.00 6.86
N CYS A 690 28.11 28.38 5.72
CA CYS A 690 29.18 29.39 5.66
C CYS A 690 28.71 30.77 6.12
N ASP A 691 27.48 31.16 5.79
CA ASP A 691 26.89 32.42 6.25
C ASP A 691 26.70 32.44 7.78
N GLN A 692 26.27 31.32 8.37
CA GLN A 692 26.19 31.20 9.83
C GLN A 692 27.58 31.18 10.50
N LEU A 693 28.54 30.49 9.87
CA LEU A 693 29.91 30.44 10.35
C LEU A 693 30.57 31.81 10.32
N ALA A 694 30.30 32.62 9.30
CA ALA A 694 30.78 34.00 9.22
C ALA A 694 30.33 34.81 10.45
N VAL A 695 29.05 34.74 10.80
CA VAL A 695 28.49 35.41 11.99
C VAL A 695 29.15 34.92 13.28
N ALA A 696 29.35 33.62 13.42
CA ALA A 696 29.99 33.03 14.59
C ALA A 696 31.43 33.51 14.77
N ILE A 697 32.21 33.52 13.69
CA ILE A 697 33.60 33.96 13.68
C ILE A 697 33.71 35.46 13.96
N GLU A 698 32.82 36.29 13.41
CA GLU A 698 32.76 37.71 13.73
C GLU A 698 32.47 37.94 15.22
N ASN A 699 31.51 37.22 15.79
CA ASN A 699 31.18 37.34 17.21
C ASN A 699 32.33 36.89 18.11
N ALA A 700 33.01 35.80 17.78
CA ALA A 700 34.17 35.31 18.53
C ALA A 700 35.33 36.32 18.49
N ARG A 701 35.65 36.86 17.30
CA ARG A 701 36.67 37.92 17.14
C ARG A 701 36.33 39.18 17.95
N LEU A 702 35.08 39.64 17.88
CA LEU A 702 34.62 40.80 18.66
C LEU A 702 34.74 40.55 20.17
N PHE A 703 34.40 39.35 20.64
CA PHE A 703 34.53 39.00 22.04
C PHE A 703 35.98 38.96 22.50
N GLN A 704 36.89 38.37 21.71
CA GLN A 704 38.33 38.38 22.00
C GLN A 704 38.87 39.81 22.11
N GLN A 705 38.51 40.70 21.18
CA GLN A 705 38.91 42.10 21.24
C GLN A 705 38.41 42.82 22.51
N VAL A 706 37.17 42.53 22.94
CA VAL A 706 36.62 43.06 24.19
C VAL A 706 37.39 42.53 25.40
N GLN A 707 37.70 41.24 25.44
CA GLN A 707 38.49 40.62 26.52
C GLN A 707 39.89 41.22 26.61
N GLU A 708 40.60 41.34 25.50
CA GLU A 708 41.92 41.97 25.45
C GLU A 708 41.87 43.42 25.93
N SER A 709 40.84 44.16 25.53
CA SER A 709 40.60 45.53 25.97
C SER A 709 40.33 45.62 27.47
N LEU A 710 39.55 44.69 28.04
CA LEU A 710 39.28 44.61 29.48
C LEU A 710 40.53 44.25 30.28
N ILE A 711 41.34 43.28 29.81
CA ILE A 711 42.62 42.92 30.42
C ILE A 711 43.55 44.14 30.42
N ARG A 712 43.65 44.85 29.29
CA ARG A 712 44.45 46.07 29.15
C ARG A 712 44.00 47.17 30.13
N LEU A 713 42.69 47.42 30.23
CA LEU A 713 42.13 48.42 31.14
C LEU A 713 42.34 48.04 32.62
N ASN A 714 42.16 46.77 32.97
CA ASN A 714 42.39 46.28 34.33
C ASN A 714 43.86 46.43 34.74
N ASN A 715 44.79 46.08 33.85
CA ASN A 715 46.23 46.26 34.09
C ASN A 715 46.58 47.73 34.31
N LEU A 716 46.03 48.64 33.48
CA LEU A 716 46.20 50.08 33.64
C LEU A 716 45.64 50.58 34.99
N PHE A 717 44.44 50.12 35.36
CA PHE A 717 43.78 50.51 36.62
C PHE A 717 44.56 50.04 37.85
N LEU A 718 45.05 48.79 37.84
CA LEU A 718 45.89 48.25 38.92
C LEU A 718 47.21 49.02 39.06
N ALA A 719 47.87 49.34 37.94
CA ALA A 719 49.08 50.16 37.95
C ALA A 719 48.79 51.56 38.52
N SER A 720 47.72 52.22 38.05
CA SER A 720 47.30 53.54 38.56
C SER A 720 47.02 53.53 40.06
N ARG A 721 46.30 52.51 40.57
CA ARG A 721 46.03 52.36 42.01
C ARG A 721 47.31 52.16 42.82
N LYS A 722 48.24 51.31 42.36
CA LYS A 722 49.54 51.10 43.02
C LYS A 722 50.33 52.41 43.09
N ILE A 723 50.33 53.19 42.02
CA ILE A 723 50.98 54.52 41.97
C ILE A 723 50.32 55.50 42.94
N MET A 724 48.98 55.57 42.98
CA MET A 724 48.25 56.48 43.89
C MET A 724 48.41 56.13 45.37
N ALA A 725 48.58 54.86 45.71
CA ALA A 725 48.80 54.39 47.08
C ALA A 725 50.28 54.39 47.50
N ALA A 726 51.19 54.75 46.60
CA ALA A 726 52.63 54.73 46.88
C ALA A 726 53.02 55.85 47.85
N GLU A 727 53.56 55.48 49.01
CA GLU A 727 54.12 56.44 49.98
C GLU A 727 55.58 56.83 49.66
N ARG A 728 56.22 56.13 48.72
CA ARG A 728 57.61 56.34 48.30
C ARG A 728 57.72 56.38 46.80
N ALA A 729 58.57 57.29 46.29
CA ALA A 729 58.84 57.42 44.86
C ALA A 729 59.35 56.11 44.23
N GLN A 730 60.14 55.32 44.98
CA GLN A 730 60.65 54.02 44.56
C GLN A 730 59.54 53.06 44.10
N THR A 731 58.43 53.00 44.83
CA THR A 731 57.29 52.13 44.49
C THR A 731 56.60 52.58 43.20
N VAL A 732 56.56 53.89 42.93
CA VAL A 732 56.07 54.43 41.66
C VAL A 732 56.98 54.01 40.52
N TYR A 733 58.29 54.11 40.71
CA TYR A 733 59.30 53.77 39.71
C TYR A 733 59.25 52.29 39.31
N GLU A 734 59.23 51.39 40.30
CA GLU A 734 59.08 49.94 40.11
C GLU A 734 57.78 49.61 39.37
N THR A 735 56.66 50.21 39.78
CA THR A 735 55.36 49.96 39.14
C THR A 735 55.34 50.38 37.66
N LEU A 736 56.03 51.46 37.29
CA LEU A 736 56.10 51.93 35.90
C LEU A 736 56.92 50.99 35.01
N VAL A 737 58.10 50.54 35.48
CA VAL A 737 58.92 49.61 34.69
C VAL A 737 58.32 48.21 34.65
N ASP A 738 57.66 47.76 35.72
CA ASP A 738 56.92 46.50 35.75
C ASP A 738 55.75 46.51 34.76
N TYR A 739 55.02 47.62 34.68
CA TYR A 739 53.93 47.77 33.71
C TYR A 739 54.47 47.78 32.27
N ALA A 740 55.56 48.50 32.02
CA ALA A 740 56.23 48.50 30.72
C ALA A 740 56.72 47.10 30.34
N GLY A 741 57.30 46.36 31.28
CA GLY A 741 57.73 44.98 31.08
C GLY A 741 56.59 43.99 30.84
N ALA A 742 55.49 44.14 31.58
CA ALA A 742 54.29 43.33 31.42
C ALA A 742 53.57 43.57 30.08
N SER A 743 53.94 44.61 29.31
CA SER A 743 53.40 44.82 27.96
C SER A 743 53.86 43.78 26.95
N GLY A 744 55.00 43.10 27.21
CA GLY A 744 55.60 42.14 26.28
C GLY A 744 56.20 42.75 25.02
N LEU A 745 56.14 44.09 24.87
CA LEU A 745 56.66 44.82 23.70
C LEU A 745 58.14 45.16 23.82
N VAL A 746 58.72 45.00 25.01
CA VAL A 746 60.10 45.39 25.31
C VAL A 746 60.79 44.25 26.04
N ASP A 747 62.05 43.99 25.70
CA ASP A 747 62.89 43.04 26.45
C ASP A 747 63.54 43.70 27.67
N MET A 748 63.56 45.03 27.72
CA MET A 748 64.14 45.82 28.79
C MET A 748 63.48 47.20 28.89
N ALA A 749 63.24 47.69 30.11
CA ALA A 749 62.67 49.00 30.39
C ALA A 749 63.48 49.71 31.50
N HIS A 750 64.01 50.89 31.19
CA HIS A 750 64.78 51.71 32.13
C HIS A 750 63.98 52.94 32.52
N LEU A 751 63.93 53.26 33.82
CA LEU A 751 63.44 54.54 34.29
C LEU A 751 64.61 55.40 34.77
N LEU A 752 64.87 56.50 34.08
CA LEU A 752 65.91 57.47 34.45
C LEU A 752 65.26 58.71 35.07
N VAL A 753 65.78 59.13 36.22
CA VAL A 753 65.29 60.30 36.96
C VAL A 753 66.47 61.21 37.31
N ALA A 754 66.32 62.52 37.16
CA ALA A 754 67.38 63.46 37.54
C ALA A 754 67.68 63.39 39.04
N ASP A 755 68.96 63.40 39.43
CA ASP A 755 69.35 63.48 40.83
C ASP A 755 68.97 64.87 41.38
N PRO A 756 68.11 64.94 42.41
CA PRO A 756 67.65 66.22 42.97
C PRO A 756 68.76 67.01 43.68
N LYS A 757 69.88 66.37 44.07
CA LYS A 757 71.01 67.03 44.73
C LYS A 757 72.08 67.48 43.74
N GLU A 758 72.23 66.75 42.64
CA GLU A 758 73.22 67.02 41.60
C GLU A 758 72.55 66.92 40.23
N PRO A 759 71.97 68.03 39.73
CA PRO A 759 71.16 68.02 38.49
C PRO A 759 71.89 67.53 37.25
N ASP A 760 73.22 67.44 37.29
CA ASP A 760 74.07 66.95 36.22
C ASP A 760 74.25 65.42 36.23
N PHE A 761 73.51 64.70 37.08
CA PHE A 761 73.49 63.24 37.10
C PHE A 761 72.06 62.68 36.97
N LEU A 762 71.93 61.56 36.27
CA LEU A 762 70.72 60.75 36.20
C LEU A 762 70.89 59.51 37.08
N MET A 763 69.87 59.23 37.89
CA MET A 763 69.74 57.99 38.63
C MET A 763 68.91 57.00 37.81
N LEU A 764 69.20 55.70 37.95
CA LEU A 764 68.40 54.60 37.41
C LEU A 764 67.68 53.91 38.59
N PRO A 765 66.61 54.50 39.13
CA PRO A 765 65.93 53.97 40.30
C PRO A 765 65.17 52.66 40.05
N ALA A 766 64.84 52.35 38.80
CA ALA A 766 64.13 51.12 38.46
C ALA A 766 64.51 50.64 37.06
N LEU A 767 64.68 49.32 36.94
CA LEU A 767 64.95 48.62 35.70
C LEU A 767 64.15 47.31 35.71
N TRP A 768 63.48 47.05 34.59
CA TRP A 768 62.87 45.76 34.31
C TRP A 768 63.58 45.14 33.11
N SER A 769 63.86 43.85 33.17
CA SER A 769 64.51 43.11 32.08
C SER A 769 63.98 41.68 32.03
N ARG A 770 63.65 41.22 30.82
CA ARG A 770 63.26 39.83 30.57
C ARG A 770 64.41 38.85 30.86
N LEU A 771 65.65 39.32 30.75
CA LEU A 771 66.88 38.54 30.94
C LEU A 771 67.40 38.59 32.39
N ASP A 772 66.64 39.16 33.32
CA ASP A 772 66.98 39.27 34.75
C ASP A 772 68.38 39.88 35.00
N VAL A 773 68.65 40.99 34.30
CA VAL A 773 69.93 41.71 34.38
C VAL A 773 70.05 42.37 35.76
N GLN A 774 71.08 42.00 36.52
CA GLN A 774 71.42 42.68 37.77
C GLN A 774 71.90 44.10 37.47
N TYR A 775 71.30 45.09 38.13
CA TYR A 775 71.72 46.48 38.07
C TYR A 775 71.97 47.01 39.49
N ASP A 776 72.88 47.97 39.61
CA ASP A 776 73.13 48.69 40.86
C ASP A 776 72.30 49.99 40.87
N PRO A 777 71.25 50.10 41.71
CA PRO A 777 70.41 51.30 41.79
C PRO A 777 71.15 52.53 42.34
N THR A 778 72.37 52.35 42.86
CA THR A 778 73.22 53.47 43.31
C THR A 778 74.08 54.06 42.20
N TYR A 779 74.13 53.41 41.03
CA TYR A 779 74.91 53.87 39.90
C TYR A 779 74.31 55.15 39.30
N ARG A 780 75.16 56.17 39.10
CA ARG A 780 74.79 57.48 38.56
C ARG A 780 75.38 57.66 37.17
N TYR A 781 74.56 58.09 36.23
CA TYR A 781 75.00 58.46 34.87
C TYR A 781 75.25 59.96 34.80
N ALA A 782 76.40 60.39 34.30
CA ALA A 782 76.63 61.80 33.99
C ALA A 782 75.65 62.27 32.90
N ARG A 783 75.11 63.47 33.06
CA ARG A 783 74.06 64.04 32.17
C ARG A 783 74.58 64.34 30.76
N ASP A 784 75.90 64.43 30.57
CA ASP A 784 76.52 64.73 29.27
C ASP A 784 77.71 63.82 28.93
N PRO A 785 77.70 63.10 27.78
CA PRO A 785 76.53 62.63 27.05
C PRO A 785 76.46 61.10 26.99
N LEU A 786 75.39 60.56 27.56
CA LEU A 786 74.73 59.43 26.90
C LEU A 786 74.26 59.94 25.52
N PRO A 787 74.48 59.22 24.42
CA PRO A 787 74.30 59.73 23.04
C PRO A 787 72.91 60.33 22.70
N TYR A 788 71.92 60.18 23.58
CA TYR A 788 70.51 60.51 23.36
C TYR A 788 69.91 61.42 24.45
N SER A 789 70.70 61.82 25.47
CA SER A 789 70.22 62.59 26.64
C SER A 789 69.59 63.96 26.33
N PRO A 790 70.03 64.74 25.32
CA PRO A 790 69.44 66.05 25.06
C PRO A 790 68.00 65.97 24.50
N ARG A 791 67.69 64.91 23.74
CA ARG A 791 66.37 64.70 23.13
C ARG A 791 65.35 64.13 24.12
N LEU A 792 65.77 63.19 24.98
CA LEU A 792 64.93 62.64 26.06
C LEU A 792 64.45 63.71 27.05
N LEU A 793 65.26 64.75 27.28
CA LEU A 793 64.93 65.86 28.19
C LEU A 793 63.91 66.87 27.61
N GLN A 794 63.66 66.86 26.30
CA GLN A 794 62.62 67.69 25.66
C GLN A 794 61.22 67.06 25.71
N LYS A 795 61.08 65.89 26.36
CA LYS A 795 59.86 65.05 26.36
C LYS A 795 59.46 64.51 24.99
N ASP A 796 60.39 64.50 24.03
CA ASP A 796 60.17 63.87 22.74
C ASP A 796 60.36 62.35 22.85
N VAL A 797 59.51 61.60 22.15
CA VAL A 797 59.73 60.17 21.94
C VAL A 797 60.86 60.02 20.93
N VAL A 798 61.98 59.46 21.38
CA VAL A 798 63.15 59.23 20.54
C VAL A 798 63.22 57.75 20.21
N PHE A 799 62.93 57.39 18.97
CA PHE A 799 63.20 56.06 18.45
C PHE A 799 64.68 55.95 18.10
N ILE A 800 65.30 54.87 18.55
CA ILE A 800 66.70 54.53 18.28
C ILE A 800 66.66 53.10 17.73
N GLU A 801 67.17 52.90 16.52
CA GLU A 801 67.34 51.57 15.91
C GLU A 801 68.45 50.78 16.60
#